data_AF-A0A2D7LLJ4-F1
#
_entry.id   AF-A0A2D7LLJ4-F1
#
_cell.length_a   1.000
_cell.length_b   1.000
_cell.length_c   1.000
_cell.angle_alpha   90.00
_cell.angle_beta   90.00
_cell.angle_gamma   90.00
#
_symmetry.space_group_name_H-M   'P 1'
#
loop_
_entity.id
_entity.type
_entity.pdbx_description
1 polymer ?
#
loop_
_entity_poly.entity_id
_entity_poly.type
_entity_poly.pdbx_seq_one_letter_code
_entity_poly.pdbx_strand_id
1 'polypeptide(L)'
;MQFKKLELIGFKSFAEKTTFLIQKGLTGIVGPNGCGKSNIVESLRWCMGETSAKSMRGSGMEDVIFSGTANKPSKNIAEVTITIDNSEKDSPLQYKDSEEINIRRKIQKDKGSKYHINEKEVRARDAQTFFADLSTGAHSPSIISQGRIGALVTAKPTDRRIILEEAAGISGIHARRHESELRLSSAENNLKRADELKKQQEKQLENLKKQAEEASKYKLISDEIKKIEAGLYYLKLKELESEFKITSESIDEADNEISGLKIDLNHKDDLLEEENSKLKPLRDKNIEILSKLQRLNLELKNLEEEEVRNKNEKEKLLLSISTIETDLEREKNMIINASSNVKRLDEEQNNLIDKEKKYYELEKQTEQDLKKATQDLNEGQEKLKNYTESIISSDNNKDNINFLNLTLEQIINSKQFFINKDQEKGLNEIDNIIKSIESKIKNIGEKSDKNLSKNITELTTNIKNFQENYAITLSKNESVKNDSAKRKERIKGIDIEIDNWKNLKLNSDKMEKELTDRINNIKKDLLKLDLLPESIAIKKGQSMQKSSTTEVEKKDLSDELEKAEHKFNEINNSLKLVQENMSLAREKRARFEATAEGLKNRKKDLLERANEAIGLNENDLLKFSDLHEVEVLPDALQQEEKLDKKKRIRESLGSVNLRADVETEKFKENINKMEKDRKDLVDAILKLRTSINELNQKGRERLLEAFEIVNVKFNQVYTKLFNGGSAKLELIDSEDPLEAGLEMLVSPPGKRLQSITLLSGGEQALTALSLIFAVFLTSPSPICILDEVDAPLDDANVTRFCSLLNDLTKITQTKFVIITHHSLTMSKMDRLYGVTMPDRGVSQLVAVDLQKAEELVA
;
A
#
# COMPACT_ATOMS: atom_id res chain seq x y z
N MET A 1 3.57 22.28 -106.49
CA MET A 1 2.54 22.83 -105.54
C MET A 1 2.14 24.25 -105.91
N GLN A 2 0.85 24.62 -105.92
CA GLN A 2 0.38 25.96 -106.35
C GLN A 2 -0.64 26.60 -105.40
N PHE A 3 -0.51 27.90 -105.12
CA PHE A 3 -1.48 28.65 -104.31
C PHE A 3 -2.81 28.78 -105.08
N LYS A 4 -3.90 28.28 -104.52
CA LYS A 4 -5.22 28.26 -105.19
C LYS A 4 -6.12 29.39 -104.71
N LYS A 5 -6.22 29.55 -103.38
CA LYS A 5 -7.19 30.43 -102.75
C LYS A 5 -6.72 30.90 -101.37
N LEU A 6 -7.08 32.13 -101.03
CA LEU A 6 -6.93 32.74 -99.71
C LEU A 6 -8.32 33.10 -99.16
N GLU A 7 -8.61 32.67 -97.94
CA GLU A 7 -9.81 33.05 -97.20
C GLU A 7 -9.46 33.86 -95.96
N LEU A 8 -10.16 34.98 -95.78
CA LEU A 8 -10.00 35.92 -94.67
C LEU A 8 -11.31 36.06 -93.90
N ILE A 9 -11.27 35.90 -92.58
CA ILE A 9 -12.43 36.08 -91.71
C ILE A 9 -12.00 36.91 -90.50
N GLY A 10 -12.60 38.10 -90.34
CA GLY A 10 -12.35 38.97 -89.18
C GLY A 10 -10.91 39.50 -89.10
N PHE A 11 -10.18 39.54 -90.22
CA PHE A 11 -8.78 39.93 -90.29
C PHE A 11 -8.64 41.41 -90.66
N LYS A 12 -8.09 42.22 -89.75
CA LYS A 12 -7.94 43.67 -89.89
C LYS A 12 -9.21 44.30 -90.45
N SER A 13 -9.18 44.97 -91.59
CA SER A 13 -10.36 45.63 -92.20
C SER A 13 -11.38 44.68 -92.84
N PHE A 14 -11.08 43.37 -92.98
CA PHE A 14 -11.99 42.38 -93.54
C PHE A 14 -12.85 41.74 -92.44
N ALA A 15 -13.97 42.40 -92.10
CA ALA A 15 -14.90 41.94 -91.06
C ALA A 15 -15.69 40.67 -91.46
N GLU A 16 -15.98 40.51 -92.75
CA GLU A 16 -16.76 39.40 -93.33
C GLU A 16 -15.86 38.42 -94.08
N LYS A 17 -16.37 37.21 -94.32
CA LYS A 17 -15.63 36.17 -95.04
C LYS A 17 -15.34 36.64 -96.47
N THR A 18 -14.06 36.88 -96.76
CA THR A 18 -13.58 37.34 -98.07
C THR A 18 -12.73 36.25 -98.70
N THR A 19 -12.99 35.95 -99.96
CA THR A 19 -12.23 34.96 -100.74
C THR A 19 -11.45 35.67 -101.85
N PHE A 20 -10.14 35.45 -101.89
CA PHE A 20 -9.25 35.90 -102.95
C PHE A 20 -8.73 34.68 -103.73
N LEU A 21 -9.00 34.64 -105.05
CA LEU A 21 -8.58 33.55 -105.92
C LEU A 21 -7.25 33.90 -106.59
N ILE A 22 -6.29 32.98 -106.50
CA ILE A 22 -4.93 33.18 -107.01
C ILE A 22 -4.80 32.37 -108.30
N GLN A 23 -4.88 33.06 -109.43
CA GLN A 23 -4.87 32.47 -110.78
C GLN A 23 -3.53 32.70 -111.47
N LYS A 24 -3.30 32.01 -112.59
CA LYS A 24 -2.10 32.22 -113.42
C LYS A 24 -2.15 33.59 -114.09
N GLY A 25 -0.98 34.19 -114.32
CA GLY A 25 -0.84 35.53 -114.91
C GLY A 25 -0.62 36.63 -113.86
N LEU A 26 -0.87 37.88 -114.27
CA LEU A 26 -0.74 39.10 -113.47
C LEU A 26 -2.08 39.46 -112.83
N THR A 27 -2.16 39.35 -111.51
CA THR A 27 -3.32 39.78 -110.72
C THR A 27 -3.00 41.10 -110.02
N GLY A 28 -3.66 42.18 -110.42
CA GLY A 28 -3.55 43.48 -109.76
C GLY A 28 -4.58 43.63 -108.63
N ILE A 29 -4.17 44.22 -107.51
CA ILE A 29 -5.06 44.64 -106.41
C ILE A 29 -5.03 46.16 -106.36
N VAL A 30 -6.19 46.79 -106.58
CA VAL A 30 -6.33 48.25 -106.75
C VAL A 30 -7.41 48.80 -105.82
N GLY A 31 -7.36 50.09 -105.55
CA GLY A 31 -8.33 50.75 -104.65
C GLY A 31 -7.74 52.02 -104.02
N PRO A 32 -8.58 52.90 -103.46
CA PRO A 32 -8.14 54.15 -102.84
C PRO A 32 -7.24 53.89 -101.62
N ASN A 33 -6.40 54.86 -101.25
CA ASN A 33 -5.51 54.69 -100.11
C ASN A 33 -6.32 54.51 -98.80
N GLY A 34 -5.89 53.55 -97.97
CA GLY A 34 -6.58 53.22 -96.72
C GLY A 34 -7.73 52.22 -96.83
N CYS A 35 -8.06 51.70 -98.02
CA CYS A 35 -9.13 50.71 -98.19
C CYS A 35 -8.75 49.27 -97.77
N GLY A 36 -7.51 49.01 -97.35
CA GLY A 36 -7.07 47.70 -96.85
C GLY A 36 -6.39 46.78 -97.86
N LYS A 37 -5.88 47.29 -98.99
CA LYS A 37 -5.15 46.51 -100.03
C LYS A 37 -4.04 45.64 -99.44
N SER A 38 -3.11 46.27 -98.72
CA SER A 38 -1.95 45.59 -98.14
C SER A 38 -2.30 44.61 -97.01
N ASN A 39 -3.51 44.69 -96.44
CA ASN A 39 -3.97 43.71 -95.44
C ASN A 39 -4.11 42.30 -96.05
N ILE A 40 -4.30 42.19 -97.38
CA ILE A 40 -4.34 40.91 -98.09
C ILE A 40 -2.94 40.26 -98.05
N VAL A 41 -1.87 41.01 -98.30
CA VAL A 41 -0.49 40.50 -98.26
C VAL A 41 -0.08 40.12 -96.85
N GLU A 42 -0.43 40.97 -95.88
CA GLU A 42 -0.18 40.70 -94.46
C GLU A 42 -0.86 39.43 -93.99
N SER A 43 -2.08 39.16 -94.43
CA SER A 43 -2.79 37.93 -94.05
C SER A 43 -2.08 36.67 -94.53
N LEU A 44 -1.52 36.69 -95.75
CA LEU A 44 -0.69 35.60 -96.28
C LEU A 44 0.57 35.42 -95.43
N ARG A 45 1.32 36.52 -95.19
CA ARG A 45 2.54 36.49 -94.37
C ARG A 45 2.25 36.00 -92.94
N TRP A 46 1.13 36.40 -92.35
CA TRP A 46 0.71 35.96 -91.03
C TRP A 46 0.40 34.46 -90.99
N CYS A 47 -0.35 33.94 -91.95
CA CYS A 47 -0.62 32.50 -92.03
C CYS A 47 0.65 31.67 -92.33
N MET A 48 1.64 32.26 -93.00
CA MET A 48 2.91 31.60 -93.35
C MET A 48 3.96 31.54 -92.23
N GLY A 49 3.74 32.22 -91.09
CA GLY A 49 4.67 32.10 -89.96
C GLY A 49 5.07 33.37 -89.24
N GLU A 50 4.63 34.57 -89.66
CA GLU A 50 5.08 35.83 -89.07
C GLU A 50 4.63 35.99 -87.61
N THR A 51 5.59 36.11 -86.69
CA THR A 51 5.32 36.24 -85.25
C THR A 51 5.56 37.64 -84.70
N SER A 52 6.07 38.58 -85.50
CA SER A 52 6.29 39.96 -85.08
C SER A 52 5.06 40.84 -85.31
N ALA A 53 4.46 41.32 -84.22
CA ALA A 53 3.36 42.30 -84.27
C ALA A 53 3.76 43.59 -85.01
N LYS A 54 5.02 44.03 -84.81
CA LYS A 54 5.58 45.21 -85.47
C LYS A 54 5.65 45.04 -87.00
N SER A 55 6.03 43.85 -87.48
CA SER A 55 6.04 43.57 -88.93
C SER A 55 4.63 43.52 -89.52
N MET A 56 3.63 43.24 -88.69
CA MET A 56 2.22 43.24 -89.07
C MET A 56 1.56 44.61 -88.93
N ARG A 57 2.33 45.70 -88.78
CA ARG A 57 1.82 47.07 -88.55
C ARG A 57 0.82 47.16 -87.38
N GLY A 58 1.09 46.41 -86.31
CA GLY A 58 0.35 46.43 -85.05
C GLY A 58 1.27 46.66 -83.85
N SER A 59 0.68 47.05 -82.73
CA SER A 59 1.34 47.15 -81.42
C SER A 59 1.41 45.80 -80.71
N GLY A 60 0.40 44.95 -80.89
CA GLY A 60 0.33 43.57 -80.40
C GLY A 60 -0.17 42.61 -81.47
N MET A 61 0.01 41.30 -81.27
CA MET A 61 -0.42 40.29 -82.25
C MET A 61 -1.95 40.21 -82.36
N GLU A 62 -2.69 40.71 -81.36
CA GLU A 62 -4.15 40.78 -81.37
C GLU A 62 -4.70 41.85 -82.32
N ASP A 63 -3.87 42.83 -82.73
CA ASP A 63 -4.25 43.92 -83.65
C ASP A 63 -4.53 43.42 -85.08
N VAL A 64 -4.29 42.13 -85.35
CA VAL A 64 -4.73 41.48 -86.60
C VAL A 64 -6.22 41.17 -86.61
N ILE A 65 -6.91 41.26 -85.45
CA ILE A 65 -8.35 41.03 -85.33
C ILE A 65 -9.10 42.33 -85.67
N PHE A 66 -10.20 42.23 -86.43
CA PHE A 66 -11.05 43.38 -86.76
C PHE A 66 -11.54 44.10 -85.50
N SER A 67 -11.10 45.35 -85.33
CA SER A 67 -11.33 46.18 -84.15
C SER A 67 -12.73 46.81 -84.08
N GLY A 68 -13.58 46.62 -85.10
CA GLY A 68 -14.91 47.21 -85.17
C GLY A 68 -14.94 48.59 -85.85
N THR A 69 -16.13 49.02 -86.23
CA THR A 69 -16.42 50.35 -86.77
C THR A 69 -17.66 50.92 -86.07
N ALA A 70 -18.04 52.18 -86.35
CA ALA A 70 -19.24 52.77 -85.76
C ALA A 70 -20.52 51.95 -86.05
N ASN A 71 -20.56 51.24 -87.18
CA ASN A 71 -21.73 50.48 -87.64
C ASN A 71 -21.56 48.94 -87.53
N LYS A 72 -20.35 48.42 -87.23
CA LYS A 72 -20.13 46.96 -87.07
C LYS A 72 -19.31 46.66 -85.80
N PRO A 73 -19.74 45.70 -84.95
CA PRO A 73 -19.01 45.34 -83.74
C PRO A 73 -17.65 44.70 -84.06
N SER A 74 -16.71 44.80 -83.12
CA SER A 74 -15.42 44.12 -83.20
C SER A 74 -15.59 42.60 -83.23
N LYS A 75 -14.63 41.89 -83.83
CA LYS A 75 -14.57 40.43 -83.80
C LYS A 75 -13.67 39.98 -82.64
N ASN A 76 -13.93 38.77 -82.14
CA ASN A 76 -13.07 38.13 -81.13
C ASN A 76 -12.07 37.13 -81.72
N ILE A 77 -12.20 36.84 -83.02
CA ILE A 77 -11.44 35.83 -83.74
C ILE A 77 -11.06 36.41 -85.09
N ALA A 78 -9.80 36.21 -85.47
CA ALA A 78 -9.35 36.33 -86.86
C ALA A 78 -8.82 34.99 -87.35
N GLU A 79 -9.21 34.63 -88.57
CA GLU A 79 -8.82 33.39 -89.21
C GLU A 79 -8.41 33.66 -90.65
N VAL A 80 -7.25 33.11 -91.02
CA VAL A 80 -6.74 33.13 -92.38
C VAL A 80 -6.48 31.69 -92.79
N THR A 81 -7.03 31.29 -93.94
CA THR A 81 -6.80 29.96 -94.53
C THR A 81 -6.20 30.11 -95.92
N ILE A 82 -5.08 29.42 -96.15
CA ILE A 82 -4.42 29.26 -97.44
C ILE A 82 -4.71 27.85 -97.96
N THR A 83 -5.26 27.77 -99.17
CA THR A 83 -5.45 26.49 -99.87
C THR A 83 -4.37 26.36 -100.95
N ILE A 84 -3.60 25.27 -100.86
CA ILE A 84 -2.54 24.90 -101.79
C ILE A 84 -2.99 23.67 -102.56
N ASP A 85 -2.89 23.74 -103.88
CA ASP A 85 -3.06 22.62 -104.79
C ASP A 85 -1.76 21.79 -104.83
N ASN A 86 -1.88 20.50 -104.50
CA ASN A 86 -0.79 19.55 -104.43
C ASN A 86 -0.88 18.44 -105.50
N SER A 87 -1.49 18.74 -106.65
CA SER A 87 -1.58 17.81 -107.79
C SER A 87 -0.21 17.24 -108.24
N GLU A 88 0.88 17.98 -108.05
CA GLU A 88 2.26 17.59 -108.40
C GLU A 88 2.96 16.71 -107.34
N LYS A 89 2.37 16.52 -106.15
CA LYS A 89 2.90 15.71 -105.02
C LYS A 89 4.26 16.13 -104.46
N ASP A 90 4.55 17.42 -104.44
CA ASP A 90 5.80 18.02 -103.93
C ASP A 90 5.75 18.35 -102.41
N SER A 91 4.80 17.81 -101.64
CA SER A 91 4.69 18.02 -100.19
C SER A 91 5.75 17.28 -99.37
N PRO A 92 5.99 17.71 -98.11
CA PRO A 92 6.62 16.87 -97.10
C PRO A 92 5.95 15.49 -97.01
N LEU A 93 6.74 14.45 -96.69
CA LEU A 93 6.32 13.03 -96.74
C LEU A 93 4.97 12.75 -96.05
N GLN A 94 4.66 13.50 -94.99
CA GLN A 94 3.44 13.37 -94.18
C GLN A 94 2.14 13.79 -94.91
N TYR A 95 2.23 14.54 -96.01
CA TYR A 95 1.10 15.13 -96.74
C TYR A 95 1.16 14.84 -98.26
N LYS A 96 1.92 13.81 -98.67
CA LYS A 96 2.13 13.48 -100.09
C LYS A 96 0.87 12.93 -100.79
N ASP A 97 -0.02 12.32 -100.01
CA ASP A 97 -1.21 11.64 -100.52
C ASP A 97 -2.46 12.56 -100.60
N SER A 98 -2.37 13.79 -100.10
CA SER A 98 -3.48 14.76 -100.19
C SER A 98 -3.38 15.61 -101.46
N GLU A 99 -4.46 15.67 -102.25
CA GLU A 99 -4.55 16.49 -103.47
C GLU A 99 -4.62 18.00 -103.18
N GLU A 100 -5.21 18.39 -102.05
CA GLU A 100 -5.25 19.77 -101.56
C GLU A 100 -4.78 19.86 -100.11
N ILE A 101 -4.05 20.93 -99.77
CA ILE A 101 -3.57 21.21 -98.43
C ILE A 101 -4.13 22.55 -97.95
N ASN A 102 -4.85 22.51 -96.83
CA ASN A 102 -5.43 23.69 -96.18
C ASN A 102 -4.64 24.04 -94.93
N ILE A 103 -3.98 25.20 -94.95
CA ILE A 103 -3.21 25.71 -93.82
C ILE A 103 -3.96 26.90 -93.26
N ARG A 104 -4.32 26.80 -91.98
CA ARG A 104 -5.15 27.78 -91.29
C ARG A 104 -4.44 28.28 -90.04
N ARG A 105 -4.29 29.60 -89.92
CA ARG A 105 -3.90 30.25 -88.67
C ARG A 105 -5.11 30.96 -88.06
N LYS A 106 -5.38 30.67 -86.79
CA LYS A 106 -6.50 31.23 -86.03
C LYS A 106 -5.98 31.89 -84.77
N ILE A 107 -6.35 33.14 -84.53
CA ILE A 107 -6.10 33.83 -83.27
C ILE A 107 -7.42 34.20 -82.62
N GLN A 108 -7.49 34.01 -81.32
CA GLN A 108 -8.61 34.42 -80.50
C GLN A 108 -8.08 35.38 -79.44
N LYS A 109 -8.82 36.47 -79.21
CA LYS A 109 -8.48 37.48 -78.21
C LYS A 109 -8.24 36.80 -76.85
N ASP A 110 -7.14 37.16 -76.18
CA ASP A 110 -6.68 36.62 -74.88
C ASP A 110 -6.30 35.13 -74.85
N LYS A 111 -6.40 34.38 -75.97
CA LYS A 111 -6.13 32.93 -76.03
C LYS A 111 -4.98 32.53 -76.96
N GLY A 112 -4.32 33.51 -77.57
CA GLY A 112 -3.17 33.28 -78.45
C GLY A 112 -3.53 32.71 -79.82
N SER A 113 -2.49 32.45 -80.64
CA SER A 113 -2.63 31.96 -82.02
C SER A 113 -2.35 30.46 -82.13
N LYS A 114 -3.19 29.73 -82.88
CA LYS A 114 -3.07 28.30 -83.18
C LYS A 114 -2.97 28.06 -84.68
N TYR A 115 -2.19 27.05 -85.07
CA TYR A 115 -2.03 26.60 -86.45
C TYR A 115 -2.76 25.28 -86.67
N HIS A 116 -3.37 25.14 -87.84
CA HIS A 116 -4.00 23.91 -88.28
C HIS A 116 -3.57 23.58 -89.71
N ILE A 117 -3.25 22.32 -89.99
CA ILE A 117 -3.01 21.79 -91.34
C ILE A 117 -4.01 20.66 -91.56
N ASN A 118 -4.85 20.75 -92.60
CA ASN A 118 -5.92 19.78 -92.88
C ASN A 118 -6.75 19.45 -91.62
N GLU A 119 -7.16 20.51 -90.90
CA GLU A 119 -7.95 20.48 -89.65
C GLU A 119 -7.23 19.98 -88.38
N LYS A 120 -6.01 19.46 -88.46
CA LYS A 120 -5.23 19.03 -87.27
C LYS A 120 -4.43 20.19 -86.68
N GLU A 121 -4.51 20.38 -85.36
CA GLU A 121 -3.71 21.39 -84.64
C GLU A 121 -2.23 20.99 -84.68
N VAL A 122 -1.37 21.90 -85.15
CA VAL A 122 0.08 21.72 -85.26
C VAL A 122 0.82 22.81 -84.51
N ARG A 123 2.07 22.57 -84.13
CA ARG A 123 2.89 23.61 -83.50
C ARG A 123 3.22 24.68 -84.53
N ALA A 124 3.38 25.93 -84.09
CA ALA A 124 3.77 27.03 -84.96
C ALA A 124 5.09 26.74 -85.72
N ARG A 125 6.03 26.03 -85.08
CA ARG A 125 7.29 25.60 -85.70
C ARG A 125 7.10 24.60 -86.84
N ASP A 126 6.13 23.70 -86.73
CA ASP A 126 5.86 22.69 -87.77
C ASP A 126 5.25 23.36 -89.01
N ALA A 127 4.35 24.33 -88.81
CA ALA A 127 3.80 25.16 -89.89
C ALA A 127 4.87 26.06 -90.54
N GLN A 128 5.78 26.64 -89.75
CA GLN A 128 6.93 27.40 -90.28
C GLN A 128 7.88 26.53 -91.10
N THR A 129 8.18 25.32 -90.61
CA THR A 129 9.04 24.35 -91.32
C THR A 129 8.40 23.94 -92.65
N PHE A 130 7.08 23.73 -92.67
CA PHE A 130 6.34 23.40 -93.89
C PHE A 130 6.54 24.46 -95.00
N PHE A 131 6.45 25.75 -94.68
CA PHE A 131 6.67 26.81 -95.67
C PHE A 131 8.15 27.09 -95.96
N ALA A 132 9.05 26.82 -95.00
CA ALA A 132 10.50 26.99 -95.17
C ALA A 132 11.07 25.98 -96.18
N ASP A 133 10.64 24.72 -96.13
CA ASP A 133 11.04 23.69 -97.09
C ASP A 133 10.55 24.00 -98.52
N LEU A 134 9.50 24.82 -98.65
CA LEU A 134 8.91 25.27 -99.92
C LEU A 134 9.47 26.61 -100.42
N SER A 135 10.49 27.18 -99.77
CA SER A 135 11.02 28.53 -100.06
C SER A 135 9.96 29.65 -100.08
N THR A 136 8.80 29.41 -99.47
CA THR A 136 7.59 30.27 -99.51
C THR A 136 7.15 30.69 -98.10
N GLY A 137 8.09 30.82 -97.17
CA GLY A 137 7.86 31.29 -95.81
C GLY A 137 7.44 32.77 -95.72
N ALA A 138 7.03 33.19 -94.53
CA ALA A 138 6.64 34.58 -94.24
C ALA A 138 7.69 35.64 -94.61
N HIS A 139 8.97 35.27 -94.54
CA HIS A 139 10.11 36.12 -94.89
C HIS A 139 10.67 35.87 -96.30
N SER A 140 10.05 34.96 -97.07
CA SER A 140 10.51 34.60 -98.41
C SER A 140 10.77 35.83 -99.28
N PRO A 141 11.84 35.84 -100.10
CA PRO A 141 12.14 36.92 -101.03
C PRO A 141 11.01 37.16 -102.04
N SER A 142 10.09 36.21 -102.18
CA SER A 142 8.93 36.28 -103.07
C SER A 142 7.77 37.13 -102.53
N ILE A 143 7.83 37.60 -101.27
CA ILE A 143 6.80 38.46 -100.67
C ILE A 143 7.42 39.82 -100.32
N ILE A 144 7.31 40.76 -101.25
CA ILE A 144 7.79 42.13 -101.08
C ILE A 144 6.68 42.98 -100.48
N SER A 145 6.76 43.24 -99.17
CA SER A 145 5.86 44.16 -98.47
C SER A 145 6.25 45.62 -98.70
N GLN A 146 5.29 46.53 -98.52
CA GLN A 146 5.54 47.98 -98.57
C GLN A 146 6.76 48.37 -97.70
N GLY A 147 7.69 49.14 -98.28
CA GLY A 147 8.92 49.59 -97.59
C GLY A 147 10.04 48.55 -97.43
N ARG A 148 9.83 47.26 -97.78
CA ARG A 148 10.87 46.21 -97.68
C ARG A 148 12.06 46.48 -98.61
N ILE A 149 11.81 47.04 -99.79
CA ILE A 149 12.86 47.45 -100.74
C ILE A 149 13.76 48.51 -100.10
N GLY A 150 13.18 49.53 -99.47
CA GLY A 150 13.94 50.55 -98.74
C GLY A 150 14.70 49.99 -97.53
N ALA A 151 14.13 49.01 -96.82
CA ALA A 151 14.82 48.32 -95.73
C ALA A 151 16.02 47.48 -96.21
N LEU A 152 15.94 46.87 -97.40
CA LEU A 152 17.06 46.13 -97.99
C LEU A 152 18.23 47.05 -98.36
N VAL A 153 17.91 48.23 -98.89
CA VAL A 153 18.90 49.27 -99.22
C VAL A 153 19.66 49.70 -97.97
N THR A 154 18.97 49.89 -96.84
CA THR A 154 19.57 50.38 -95.58
C THR A 154 20.10 49.28 -94.65
N ALA A 155 19.83 48.00 -94.94
CA ALA A 155 20.27 46.86 -94.12
C ALA A 155 21.81 46.74 -94.03
N LYS A 156 22.31 46.22 -92.91
CA LYS A 156 23.73 45.88 -92.74
C LYS A 156 24.10 44.71 -93.65
N PRO A 157 25.38 44.57 -94.07
CA PRO A 157 25.84 43.44 -94.89
C PRO A 157 25.46 42.07 -94.31
N THR A 158 25.56 41.88 -92.99
CA THR A 158 25.16 40.64 -92.30
C THR A 158 23.66 40.32 -92.47
N ASP A 159 22.80 41.34 -92.40
CA ASP A 159 21.35 41.17 -92.52
C ASP A 159 20.93 40.93 -93.98
N ARG A 160 21.69 41.47 -94.94
CA ARG A 160 21.49 41.20 -96.37
C ARG A 160 21.83 39.76 -96.74
N ARG A 161 22.80 39.13 -96.07
CA ARG A 161 23.16 37.72 -96.29
C ARG A 161 21.99 36.79 -96.05
N ILE A 162 21.10 37.10 -95.11
CA ILE A 162 19.91 36.28 -94.81
C ILE A 162 19.11 35.95 -96.08
N ILE A 163 19.06 36.88 -97.04
CA ILE A 163 18.37 36.66 -98.33
C ILE A 163 19.07 35.59 -99.17
N LEU A 164 20.40 35.51 -99.14
CA LEU A 164 21.16 34.43 -99.77
C LEU A 164 21.03 33.10 -99.02
N GLU A 165 20.95 33.13 -97.69
CA GLU A 165 20.73 31.91 -96.89
C GLU A 165 19.36 31.29 -97.19
N GLU A 166 18.35 32.14 -97.37
CA GLU A 166 17.02 31.72 -97.80
C GLU A 166 17.06 31.17 -99.24
N ALA A 167 17.81 31.79 -100.15
CA ALA A 167 18.02 31.29 -101.51
C ALA A 167 18.70 29.92 -101.54
N ALA A 168 19.65 29.70 -100.63
CA ALA A 168 20.39 28.46 -100.47
C ALA A 168 19.58 27.35 -99.74
N GLY A 169 18.42 27.69 -99.18
CA GLY A 169 17.59 26.76 -98.40
C GLY A 169 18.31 26.22 -97.15
N ILE A 170 19.22 26.99 -96.55
CA ILE A 170 20.02 26.56 -95.38
C ILE A 170 19.43 26.98 -94.04
N SER A 171 18.37 27.80 -94.01
CA SER A 171 17.75 28.28 -92.78
C SER A 171 17.30 27.14 -91.85
N GLY A 172 16.84 26.01 -92.39
CA GLY A 172 16.50 24.81 -91.63
C GLY A 172 17.69 24.01 -91.08
N ILE A 173 18.90 24.20 -91.63
CA ILE A 173 20.13 23.59 -91.11
C ILE A 173 20.60 24.35 -89.86
N HIS A 174 20.57 25.69 -89.90
CA HIS A 174 20.93 26.53 -88.75
C HIS A 174 20.05 26.27 -87.52
N ALA A 175 18.73 26.13 -87.71
CA ALA A 175 17.81 25.84 -86.62
C ALA A 175 18.12 24.49 -85.93
N ARG A 176 18.42 23.43 -86.71
CA ARG A 176 18.79 22.10 -86.18
C ARG A 176 20.15 22.08 -85.51
N ARG A 177 21.10 22.88 -86.00
CA ARG A 177 22.41 23.05 -85.37
C ARG A 177 22.27 23.62 -83.97
N HIS A 178 21.57 24.75 -83.84
CA HIS A 178 21.38 25.43 -82.56
C HIS A 178 20.67 24.53 -81.52
N GLU A 179 19.71 23.71 -81.96
CA GLU A 179 19.06 22.73 -81.09
C GLU A 179 20.05 21.68 -80.56
N SER A 180 20.93 21.18 -81.42
CA SER A 180 21.93 20.19 -81.05
C SER A 180 22.98 20.76 -80.08
N GLU A 181 23.35 22.04 -80.23
CA GLU A 181 24.24 22.77 -79.32
C GLU A 181 23.64 22.90 -77.91
N LEU A 182 22.34 23.23 -77.80
CA LEU A 182 21.66 23.32 -76.51
C LEU A 182 21.58 21.96 -75.80
N ARG A 183 21.33 20.89 -76.55
CA ARG A 183 21.33 19.51 -76.01
C ARG A 183 22.72 19.10 -75.54
N LEU A 184 23.77 19.46 -76.29
CA LEU A 184 25.16 19.20 -75.93
C LEU A 184 25.54 19.88 -74.61
N SER A 185 25.24 21.17 -74.47
CA SER A 185 25.51 21.93 -73.23
C SER A 185 24.81 21.33 -72.01
N SER A 186 23.57 20.86 -72.18
CA SER A 186 22.81 20.20 -71.12
C SER A 186 23.45 18.88 -70.69
N ALA A 187 23.90 18.06 -71.65
CA ALA A 187 24.56 16.80 -71.39
C ALA A 187 25.91 16.98 -70.67
N GLU A 188 26.71 17.98 -71.06
CA GLU A 188 27.99 18.32 -70.42
C GLU A 188 27.83 18.75 -68.95
N ASN A 189 26.77 19.50 -68.64
CA ASN A 189 26.47 19.88 -67.26
C ASN A 189 26.01 18.70 -66.40
N ASN A 190 25.23 17.78 -66.97
CA ASN A 190 24.83 16.56 -66.28
C ASN A 190 26.03 15.65 -65.98
N LEU A 191 26.99 15.56 -66.90
CA LEU A 191 28.23 14.81 -66.70
C LEU A 191 29.04 15.35 -65.51
N LYS A 192 29.22 16.68 -65.42
CA LYS A 192 29.92 17.31 -64.29
C LYS A 192 29.27 16.98 -62.94
N ARG A 193 27.94 17.05 -62.86
CA ARG A 193 27.21 16.69 -61.64
C ARG A 193 27.37 15.22 -61.27
N ALA A 194 27.35 14.32 -62.26
CA ALA A 194 27.55 12.90 -62.04
C ALA A 194 28.94 12.61 -61.43
N ASP A 195 29.99 13.27 -61.91
CA ASP A 195 31.35 13.12 -61.36
C ASP A 195 31.48 13.65 -59.93
N GLU A 196 30.84 14.76 -59.59
CA GLU A 196 30.83 15.32 -58.23
C GLU A 196 30.11 14.38 -57.24
N LEU A 197 28.91 13.91 -57.60
CA LEU A 197 28.15 12.98 -56.78
C LEU A 197 28.92 11.67 -56.55
N LYS A 198 29.62 11.17 -57.58
CA LYS A 198 30.44 9.96 -57.47
C LYS A 198 31.52 10.12 -56.41
N LYS A 199 32.29 11.22 -56.47
CA LYS A 199 33.35 11.50 -55.48
C LYS A 199 32.83 11.56 -54.05
N GLN A 200 31.63 12.12 -53.86
CA GLN A 200 31.00 12.17 -52.54
C GLN A 200 30.63 10.78 -52.03
N GLN A 201 30.07 9.92 -52.89
CA GLN A 201 29.72 8.53 -52.55
C GLN A 201 30.96 7.69 -52.25
N GLU A 202 32.05 7.85 -53.02
CA GLU A 202 33.34 7.18 -52.77
C GLU A 202 33.93 7.54 -51.39
N LYS A 203 33.85 8.81 -50.99
CA LYS A 203 34.31 9.27 -49.67
C LYS A 203 33.46 8.68 -48.53
N GLN A 204 32.14 8.59 -48.72
CA GLN A 204 31.25 7.95 -47.74
C GLN A 204 31.53 6.45 -47.61
N LEU A 205 31.79 5.77 -48.74
CA LEU A 205 32.16 4.36 -48.75
C LEU A 205 33.45 4.10 -47.95
N GLU A 206 34.47 4.97 -48.05
CA GLU A 206 35.72 4.81 -47.28
C GLU A 206 35.48 4.90 -45.76
N ASN A 207 34.63 5.83 -45.33
CA ASN A 207 34.24 5.95 -43.92
C ASN A 207 33.45 4.73 -43.44
N LEU A 208 32.50 4.24 -44.26
CA LEU A 208 31.71 3.05 -43.93
C LEU A 208 32.58 1.78 -43.84
N LYS A 209 33.62 1.64 -44.67
CA LYS A 209 34.59 0.54 -44.56
C LYS A 209 35.33 0.54 -43.23
N LYS A 210 35.76 1.71 -42.74
CA LYS A 210 36.41 1.84 -41.43
C LYS A 210 35.45 1.45 -40.30
N GLN A 211 34.20 1.91 -40.38
CA GLN A 211 33.16 1.55 -39.41
C GLN A 211 32.79 0.06 -39.45
N ALA A 212 32.82 -0.57 -40.63
CA ALA A 212 32.62 -2.01 -40.82
C ALA A 212 33.71 -2.84 -40.13
N GLU A 213 34.99 -2.46 -40.30
CA GLU A 213 36.10 -3.11 -39.59
C GLU A 213 36.00 -2.96 -38.06
N GLU A 214 35.62 -1.79 -37.57
CA GLU A 214 35.36 -1.55 -36.15
C GLU A 214 34.18 -2.38 -35.65
N ALA A 215 33.09 -2.50 -36.42
CA ALA A 215 31.92 -3.31 -36.09
C ALA A 215 32.25 -4.81 -36.00
N SER A 216 33.08 -5.31 -36.93
CA SER A 216 33.55 -6.69 -36.90
C SER A 216 34.41 -6.96 -35.66
N LYS A 217 35.33 -6.04 -35.30
CA LYS A 217 36.13 -6.15 -34.07
C LYS A 217 35.25 -6.11 -32.82
N TYR A 218 34.28 -5.20 -32.77
CA TYR A 218 33.32 -5.10 -31.67
C TYR A 218 32.54 -6.40 -31.47
N LYS A 219 32.08 -7.02 -32.57
CA LYS A 219 31.33 -8.28 -32.52
C LYS A 219 32.18 -9.44 -31.99
N LEU A 220 33.41 -9.58 -32.47
CA LEU A 220 34.36 -10.59 -31.98
C LEU A 220 34.63 -10.43 -30.48
N ILE A 221 34.92 -9.21 -30.02
CA ILE A 221 35.18 -8.94 -28.59
C ILE A 221 33.93 -9.19 -27.75
N SER A 222 32.73 -8.84 -28.23
CA SER A 222 31.47 -9.14 -27.53
C SER A 222 31.22 -10.65 -27.41
N ASP A 223 31.53 -11.43 -28.45
CA ASP A 223 31.41 -12.88 -28.39
C ASP A 223 32.43 -13.50 -27.41
N GLU A 224 33.67 -12.99 -27.39
CA GLU A 224 34.67 -13.38 -26.39
C GLU A 224 34.23 -13.04 -24.96
N ILE A 225 33.64 -11.86 -24.74
CA ILE A 225 33.07 -11.44 -23.44
C ILE A 225 32.02 -12.45 -22.99
N LYS A 226 31.10 -12.86 -23.87
CA LYS A 226 30.07 -13.85 -23.54
C LYS A 226 30.67 -15.20 -23.13
N LYS A 227 31.72 -15.66 -23.83
CA LYS A 227 32.42 -16.92 -23.49
C LYS A 227 33.10 -16.83 -22.11
N ILE A 228 33.78 -15.72 -21.82
CA ILE A 228 34.46 -15.50 -20.54
C ILE A 228 33.43 -15.40 -19.39
N GLU A 229 32.31 -14.70 -19.63
CA GLU A 229 31.21 -14.53 -18.68
C GLU A 229 30.51 -15.86 -18.37
N ALA A 230 30.30 -16.72 -19.39
CA ALA A 230 29.83 -18.09 -19.18
C ALA A 230 30.81 -18.91 -18.32
N GLY A 231 32.12 -18.76 -18.56
CA GLY A 231 33.16 -19.38 -17.73
C GLY A 231 33.13 -18.89 -16.28
N LEU A 232 32.93 -17.59 -16.05
CA LEU A 232 32.82 -17.02 -14.70
C LEU A 232 31.62 -17.57 -13.94
N TYR A 233 30.45 -17.65 -14.59
CA TYR A 233 29.27 -18.25 -13.98
C TYR A 233 29.48 -19.72 -13.63
N TYR A 234 30.13 -20.49 -14.52
CA TYR A 234 30.47 -21.89 -14.25
C TYR A 234 31.39 -22.04 -13.03
N LEU A 235 32.43 -21.21 -12.91
CA LEU A 235 33.34 -21.24 -11.76
C LEU A 235 32.62 -20.90 -10.44
N LYS A 236 31.78 -19.86 -10.44
CA LYS A 236 30.97 -19.48 -9.27
C LYS A 236 29.98 -20.59 -8.88
N LEU A 237 29.39 -21.30 -9.85
CA LEU A 237 28.56 -22.48 -9.55
C LEU A 237 29.36 -23.59 -8.89
N LYS A 238 30.57 -23.86 -9.38
CA LYS A 238 31.45 -24.90 -8.83
C LYS A 238 31.89 -24.58 -7.40
N GLU A 239 32.20 -23.32 -7.10
CA GLU A 239 32.48 -22.85 -5.74
C GLU A 239 31.28 -23.07 -4.82
N LEU A 240 30.08 -22.63 -5.23
CA LEU A 240 28.85 -22.83 -4.46
C LEU A 240 28.54 -24.32 -4.22
N GLU A 241 28.78 -25.18 -5.20
CA GLU A 241 28.62 -26.64 -5.05
C GLU A 241 29.62 -27.23 -4.06
N SER A 242 30.87 -26.76 -4.08
CA SER A 242 31.88 -27.19 -3.12
C SER A 242 31.55 -26.75 -1.68
N GLU A 243 31.10 -25.51 -1.50
CA GLU A 243 30.62 -25.00 -0.21
C GLU A 243 29.39 -25.77 0.28
N PHE A 244 28.45 -26.05 -0.62
CA PHE A 244 27.25 -26.82 -0.30
C PHE A 244 27.62 -28.25 0.15
N LYS A 245 28.59 -28.89 -0.52
CA LYS A 245 29.07 -30.21 -0.15
C LYS A 245 29.70 -30.22 1.24
N ILE A 246 30.60 -29.28 1.55
CA ILE A 246 31.23 -29.16 2.88
C ILE A 246 30.16 -28.91 3.95
N THR A 247 29.18 -28.07 3.66
CA THR A 247 28.07 -27.78 4.57
C THR A 247 27.20 -29.03 4.78
N SER A 248 26.93 -29.81 3.74
CA SER A 248 26.19 -31.08 3.86
C SER A 248 26.92 -32.12 4.69
N GLU A 249 28.25 -32.25 4.53
CA GLU A 249 29.08 -33.11 5.37
C GLU A 249 29.02 -32.66 6.85
N SER A 250 29.02 -31.34 7.10
CA SER A 250 28.86 -30.79 8.46
C SER A 250 27.47 -31.06 9.08
N ILE A 251 26.41 -31.11 8.25
CA ILE A 251 25.07 -31.52 8.70
C ILE A 251 25.09 -33.00 9.10
N ASP A 252 25.68 -33.87 8.28
CA ASP A 252 25.78 -35.30 8.56
C ASP A 252 26.59 -35.57 9.86
N GLU A 253 27.68 -34.83 10.09
CA GLU A 253 28.44 -34.89 11.35
C GLU A 253 27.59 -34.49 12.56
N ALA A 254 26.81 -33.41 12.46
CA ALA A 254 25.92 -32.96 13.53
C ALA A 254 24.77 -33.95 13.79
N ASP A 255 24.23 -34.58 12.74
CA ASP A 255 23.21 -35.63 12.86
C ASP A 255 23.76 -36.87 13.57
N ASN A 256 25.00 -37.26 13.27
CA ASN A 256 25.69 -38.33 13.98
C ASN A 256 25.91 -37.98 15.47
N GLU A 257 26.34 -36.75 15.79
CA GLU A 257 26.48 -36.27 17.18
C GLU A 257 25.14 -36.33 17.93
N ILE A 258 24.05 -35.85 17.33
CA ILE A 258 22.70 -35.90 17.91
C ILE A 258 22.26 -37.35 18.14
N SER A 259 22.56 -38.26 17.21
CA SER A 259 22.20 -39.67 17.34
C SER A 259 22.91 -40.34 18.52
N GLY A 260 24.20 -40.04 18.73
CA GLY A 260 24.97 -40.51 19.88
C GLY A 260 24.42 -39.98 21.20
N LEU A 261 24.19 -38.66 21.28
CA LEU A 261 23.62 -38.01 22.47
C LEU A 261 22.21 -38.52 22.78
N LYS A 262 21.42 -38.90 21.77
CA LYS A 262 20.09 -39.48 21.98
C LYS A 262 20.15 -40.87 22.62
N ILE A 263 21.13 -41.69 22.24
CA ILE A 263 21.36 -43.00 22.87
C ILE A 263 21.76 -42.80 24.34
N ASP A 264 22.69 -41.88 24.60
CA ASP A 264 23.12 -41.56 25.96
C ASP A 264 21.97 -41.02 26.82
N LEU A 265 21.14 -40.14 26.26
CA LEU A 265 19.97 -39.59 26.95
C LEU A 265 18.99 -40.68 27.36
N ASN A 266 18.62 -41.57 26.42
CA ASN A 266 17.74 -42.71 26.72
C ASN A 266 18.34 -43.62 27.80
N HIS A 267 19.64 -43.92 27.71
CA HIS A 267 20.31 -44.75 28.72
C HIS A 267 20.29 -44.11 30.12
N LYS A 268 20.47 -42.78 30.20
CA LYS A 268 20.40 -42.05 31.47
C LYS A 268 18.98 -41.97 32.01
N ASP A 269 17.97 -41.78 31.15
CA ASP A 269 16.55 -41.84 31.52
C ASP A 269 16.19 -43.20 32.12
N ASP A 270 16.60 -44.30 31.48
CA ASP A 270 16.35 -45.67 31.97
C ASP A 270 16.98 -45.90 33.37
N LEU A 271 18.23 -45.46 33.57
CA LEU A 271 18.91 -45.54 34.87
C LEU A 271 18.21 -44.70 35.95
N LEU A 272 17.68 -43.53 35.57
CA LEU A 272 16.96 -42.65 36.47
C LEU A 272 15.61 -43.26 36.89
N GLU A 273 14.88 -43.88 35.95
CA GLU A 273 13.66 -44.61 36.26
C GLU A 273 13.92 -45.80 37.19
N GLU A 274 14.99 -46.57 36.94
CA GLU A 274 15.37 -47.70 37.78
C GLU A 274 15.65 -47.25 39.23
N GLU A 275 16.45 -46.19 39.42
CA GLU A 275 16.74 -45.68 40.77
C GLU A 275 15.50 -45.04 41.43
N ASN A 276 14.64 -44.36 40.66
CA ASN A 276 13.39 -43.81 41.19
C ASN A 276 12.44 -44.90 41.70
N SER A 277 12.41 -46.06 41.02
CA SER A 277 11.61 -47.22 41.44
C SER A 277 12.06 -47.80 42.78
N LYS A 278 13.36 -47.71 43.09
CA LYS A 278 13.96 -48.10 44.39
C LYS A 278 13.73 -47.04 45.46
N LEU A 279 13.76 -45.76 45.09
CA LEU A 279 13.62 -44.62 46.00
C LEU A 279 12.21 -44.47 46.58
N LYS A 280 11.18 -44.65 45.74
CA LYS A 280 9.78 -44.47 46.13
C LYS A 280 9.34 -45.31 47.35
N PRO A 281 9.57 -46.64 47.40
CA PRO A 281 9.18 -47.45 48.56
C PRO A 281 9.95 -47.05 49.84
N LEU A 282 11.21 -46.60 49.73
CA LEU A 282 11.97 -46.09 50.88
C LEU A 282 11.34 -44.82 51.44
N ARG A 283 10.91 -43.88 50.58
CA ARG A 283 10.21 -42.65 51.00
C ARG A 283 8.89 -42.97 51.68
N ASP A 284 8.09 -43.87 51.12
CA ASP A 284 6.80 -44.27 51.69
C ASP A 284 6.99 -44.92 53.08
N LYS A 285 7.98 -45.80 53.21
CA LYS A 285 8.33 -46.46 54.48
C LYS A 285 8.85 -45.46 55.53
N ASN A 286 9.58 -44.42 55.13
CA ASN A 286 10.04 -43.36 56.03
C ASN A 286 8.86 -42.59 56.63
N ILE A 287 7.88 -42.24 55.80
CA ILE A 287 6.67 -41.54 56.23
C ILE A 287 5.88 -42.41 57.22
N GLU A 288 5.75 -43.71 56.94
CA GLU A 288 5.06 -44.65 57.83
C GLU A 288 5.75 -44.73 59.20
N ILE A 289 7.08 -44.91 59.24
CA ILE A 289 7.87 -44.98 60.48
C ILE A 289 7.74 -43.68 61.29
N LEU A 290 7.84 -42.51 60.65
CA LEU A 290 7.66 -41.22 61.31
C LEU A 290 6.26 -41.09 61.94
N SER A 291 5.22 -41.53 61.24
CA SER A 291 3.85 -41.50 61.75
C SER A 291 3.64 -42.43 62.95
N LYS A 292 4.26 -43.62 62.92
CA LYS A 292 4.23 -44.61 64.02
C LYS A 292 4.92 -44.06 65.27
N LEU A 293 6.08 -43.43 65.11
CA LEU A 293 6.85 -42.82 66.19
C LEU A 293 6.07 -41.67 66.84
N GLN A 294 5.42 -40.82 66.03
CA GLN A 294 4.56 -39.75 66.55
C GLN A 294 3.39 -40.27 67.40
N ARG A 295 2.72 -41.36 66.96
CA ARG A 295 1.64 -41.98 67.74
C ARG A 295 2.12 -42.53 69.09
N LEU A 296 3.27 -43.20 69.11
CA LEU A 296 3.86 -43.75 70.34
C LEU A 296 4.25 -42.65 71.33
N ASN A 297 4.81 -41.53 70.85
CA ASN A 297 5.16 -40.39 71.70
C ASN A 297 3.92 -39.72 72.33
N LEU A 298 2.81 -39.64 71.59
CA LEU A 298 1.53 -39.14 72.13
C LEU A 298 0.94 -40.09 73.18
N GLU A 299 1.02 -41.40 72.95
CA GLU A 299 0.57 -42.41 73.91
C GLU A 299 1.35 -42.33 75.23
N LEU A 300 2.67 -42.21 75.15
CA LEU A 300 3.54 -42.02 76.32
C LEU A 300 3.17 -40.78 77.12
N LYS A 301 2.94 -39.64 76.44
CA LYS A 301 2.53 -38.39 77.09
C LYS A 301 1.18 -38.53 77.82
N ASN A 302 0.20 -39.18 77.19
CA ASN A 302 -1.12 -39.38 77.79
C ASN A 302 -1.03 -40.26 79.06
N LEU A 303 -0.21 -41.31 79.04
CA LEU A 303 0.01 -42.17 80.20
C LEU A 303 0.69 -41.42 81.36
N GLU A 304 1.63 -40.50 81.06
CA GLU A 304 2.26 -39.63 82.07
C GLU A 304 1.24 -38.69 82.73
N GLU A 305 0.34 -38.09 81.94
CA GLU A 305 -0.72 -37.24 82.48
C GLU A 305 -1.70 -38.03 83.36
N GLU A 306 -2.02 -39.28 82.99
CA GLU A 306 -2.89 -40.18 83.75
C GLU A 306 -2.27 -40.56 85.11
N GLU A 307 -0.97 -40.85 85.14
CA GLU A 307 -0.22 -41.16 86.37
C GLU A 307 -0.30 -40.00 87.37
N VAL A 308 -0.09 -38.77 86.90
CA VAL A 308 -0.15 -37.55 87.73
C VAL A 308 -1.57 -37.34 88.28
N ARG A 309 -2.62 -37.55 87.47
CA ARG A 309 -4.01 -37.42 87.91
C ARG A 309 -4.35 -38.41 89.03
N ASN A 310 -4.00 -39.69 88.84
CA ASN A 310 -4.27 -40.74 89.82
C ASN A 310 -3.57 -40.48 91.16
N LYS A 311 -2.32 -40.01 91.13
CA LYS A 311 -1.58 -39.63 92.34
C LYS A 311 -2.28 -38.51 93.12
N ASN A 312 -2.69 -37.45 92.42
CA ASN A 312 -3.37 -36.32 93.04
C ASN A 312 -4.74 -36.71 93.64
N GLU A 313 -5.48 -37.61 92.98
CA GLU A 313 -6.77 -38.09 93.48
C GLU A 313 -6.61 -38.94 94.74
N LYS A 314 -5.60 -39.82 94.77
CA LYS A 314 -5.24 -40.60 95.96
C LYS A 314 -4.92 -39.72 97.17
N GLU A 315 -4.11 -38.68 96.98
CA GLU A 315 -3.77 -37.73 98.06
C GLU A 315 -5.01 -37.02 98.63
N LYS A 316 -5.95 -36.59 97.77
CA LYS A 316 -7.21 -35.96 98.20
C LYS A 316 -8.09 -36.88 99.04
N LEU A 317 -8.22 -38.16 98.64
CA LEU A 317 -9.05 -39.12 99.38
C LEU A 317 -8.44 -39.45 100.76
N LEU A 318 -7.12 -39.56 100.86
CA LEU A 318 -6.42 -39.77 102.13
C LEU A 318 -6.65 -38.59 103.10
N LEU A 319 -6.56 -37.36 102.61
CA LEU A 319 -6.87 -36.17 103.40
C LEU A 319 -8.33 -36.19 103.89
N SER A 320 -9.28 -36.56 103.02
CA SER A 320 -10.69 -36.66 103.39
C SER A 320 -10.97 -37.73 104.46
N ILE A 321 -10.26 -38.86 104.45
CA ILE A 321 -10.37 -39.86 105.53
C ILE A 321 -9.90 -39.26 106.85
N SER A 322 -8.73 -38.61 106.85
CA SER A 322 -8.16 -38.04 108.08
C SER A 322 -9.09 -37.03 108.75
N THR A 323 -9.78 -36.18 107.98
CA THR A 323 -10.74 -35.22 108.52
C THR A 323 -11.96 -35.92 109.11
N ILE A 324 -12.52 -36.91 108.43
CA ILE A 324 -13.71 -37.64 108.91
C ILE A 324 -13.39 -38.48 110.15
N GLU A 325 -12.18 -39.03 110.25
CA GLU A 325 -11.72 -39.75 111.46
C GLU A 325 -11.65 -38.83 112.68
N THR A 326 -11.20 -37.58 112.53
CA THR A 326 -11.21 -36.61 113.64
C THR A 326 -12.61 -36.24 114.11
N ASP A 327 -13.58 -36.14 113.18
CA ASP A 327 -14.98 -35.85 113.53
C ASP A 327 -15.65 -37.05 114.21
N LEU A 328 -15.34 -38.27 113.77
CA LEU A 328 -15.82 -39.51 114.40
C LEU A 328 -15.36 -39.62 115.87
N GLU A 329 -14.11 -39.25 116.15
CA GLU A 329 -13.56 -39.25 117.51
C GLU A 329 -14.26 -38.23 118.41
N ARG A 330 -14.62 -37.05 117.88
CA ARG A 330 -15.41 -36.05 118.61
C ARG A 330 -16.79 -36.57 119.00
N GLU A 331 -17.50 -37.20 118.07
CA GLU A 331 -18.84 -37.76 118.34
C GLU A 331 -18.80 -38.88 119.38
N LYS A 332 -17.80 -39.78 119.31
CA LYS A 332 -17.58 -40.82 120.34
C LYS A 332 -17.41 -40.23 121.74
N ASN A 333 -16.63 -39.15 121.86
CA ASN A 333 -16.44 -38.46 123.13
C ASN A 333 -17.75 -37.83 123.65
N MET A 334 -18.60 -37.28 122.77
CA MET A 334 -19.92 -36.76 123.16
C MET A 334 -20.85 -37.86 123.68
N ILE A 335 -20.88 -39.03 123.04
CA ILE A 335 -21.67 -40.21 123.46
C ILE A 335 -21.26 -40.64 124.88
N ILE A 336 -19.95 -40.74 125.14
CA ILE A 336 -19.41 -41.12 126.45
C ILE A 336 -19.85 -40.12 127.52
N ASN A 337 -19.66 -38.82 127.29
CA ASN A 337 -20.01 -37.76 128.23
C ASN A 337 -21.52 -37.74 128.55
N ALA A 338 -22.37 -37.85 127.53
CA ALA A 338 -23.82 -37.91 127.72
C ALA A 338 -24.24 -39.13 128.56
N SER A 339 -23.65 -40.30 128.30
CA SER A 339 -23.95 -41.52 129.04
C SER A 339 -23.57 -41.46 130.52
N SER A 340 -22.44 -40.80 130.84
CA SER A 340 -21.98 -40.61 132.21
C SER A 340 -22.91 -39.65 132.98
N ASN A 341 -23.37 -38.58 132.34
CA ASN A 341 -24.27 -37.61 132.97
C ASN A 341 -25.66 -38.19 133.25
N VAL A 342 -26.21 -39.00 132.35
CA VAL A 342 -27.48 -39.73 132.60
C VAL A 342 -27.37 -40.60 133.85
N LYS A 343 -26.31 -41.43 133.95
CA LYS A 343 -26.11 -42.31 135.11
C LYS A 343 -26.01 -41.53 136.43
N ARG A 344 -25.25 -40.44 136.44
CA ARG A 344 -25.09 -39.58 137.63
C ARG A 344 -26.42 -39.00 138.11
N LEU A 345 -27.26 -38.55 137.19
CA LEU A 345 -28.56 -37.96 137.50
C LEU A 345 -29.58 -39.01 137.97
N ASP A 346 -29.61 -40.20 137.36
CA ASP A 346 -30.44 -41.33 137.81
C ASP A 346 -30.11 -41.73 139.26
N GLU A 347 -28.83 -41.78 139.64
CA GLU A 347 -28.41 -42.09 141.02
C GLU A 347 -28.86 -41.02 142.03
N GLU A 348 -28.75 -39.73 141.66
CA GLU A 348 -29.20 -38.61 142.50
C GLU A 348 -30.73 -38.69 142.72
N GLN A 349 -31.50 -38.99 141.66
CA GLN A 349 -32.95 -39.09 141.73
C GLN A 349 -33.41 -40.22 142.65
N ASN A 350 -32.83 -41.42 142.50
CA ASN A 350 -33.18 -42.59 143.33
C ASN A 350 -32.93 -42.33 144.83
N ASN A 351 -31.80 -41.69 145.16
CA ASN A 351 -31.47 -41.34 146.54
C ASN A 351 -32.50 -40.37 147.17
N LEU A 352 -33.03 -39.42 146.40
CA LEU A 352 -34.05 -38.48 146.88
C LEU A 352 -35.41 -39.15 147.07
N ILE A 353 -35.79 -40.06 146.16
CA ILE A 353 -37.04 -40.83 146.26
C ILE A 353 -37.05 -41.72 147.51
N ASP A 354 -35.95 -42.40 147.81
CA ASP A 354 -35.85 -43.28 148.98
C ASP A 354 -35.92 -42.51 150.31
N LYS A 355 -35.32 -41.32 150.36
CA LYS A 355 -35.47 -40.42 151.51
C LYS A 355 -36.91 -39.97 151.70
N GLU A 356 -37.64 -39.70 150.62
CA GLU A 356 -39.06 -39.30 150.71
C GLU A 356 -39.94 -40.39 151.31
N LYS A 357 -39.75 -41.65 150.89
CA LYS A 357 -40.51 -42.78 151.43
C LYS A 357 -40.30 -42.99 152.93
N LYS A 358 -39.05 -42.90 153.41
CA LYS A 358 -38.72 -43.17 154.83
C LYS A 358 -39.32 -42.16 155.80
N TYR A 359 -39.44 -40.89 155.40
CA TYR A 359 -39.91 -39.83 156.30
C TYR A 359 -41.44 -39.65 156.30
N TYR A 360 -42.16 -40.36 155.41
CA TYR A 360 -43.62 -40.26 155.30
C TYR A 360 -44.35 -40.79 156.55
N GLU A 361 -43.90 -41.91 157.11
CA GLU A 361 -44.50 -42.49 158.32
C GLU A 361 -44.24 -41.60 159.55
N LEU A 362 -43.05 -41.00 159.63
CA LEU A 362 -42.66 -40.09 160.71
C LEU A 362 -43.54 -38.83 160.72
N GLU A 363 -43.79 -38.24 159.54
CA GLU A 363 -44.68 -37.08 159.41
C GLU A 363 -46.09 -37.39 159.97
N LYS A 364 -46.66 -38.52 159.55
CA LYS A 364 -48.00 -38.96 160.01
C LYS A 364 -48.06 -39.22 161.51
N GLN A 365 -47.01 -39.79 162.09
CA GLN A 365 -46.94 -40.10 163.52
C GLN A 365 -46.85 -38.82 164.36
N THR A 366 -46.02 -37.86 163.96
CA THR A 366 -45.89 -36.58 164.67
C THR A 366 -47.19 -35.76 164.67
N GLU A 367 -48.01 -35.88 163.63
CA GLU A 367 -49.32 -35.23 163.56
C GLU A 367 -50.37 -35.87 164.47
N GLN A 368 -50.28 -37.18 164.72
CA GLN A 368 -51.14 -37.90 165.66
C GLN A 368 -50.77 -37.61 167.11
N ASP A 369 -49.47 -37.60 167.44
CA ASP A 369 -48.98 -37.34 168.79
C ASP A 369 -49.39 -35.94 169.29
N LEU A 370 -49.32 -34.93 168.41
CA LEU A 370 -49.77 -33.58 168.70
C LEU A 370 -51.25 -33.52 169.11
N LYS A 371 -52.12 -34.22 168.37
CA LYS A 371 -53.57 -34.24 168.67
C LYS A 371 -53.85 -34.81 170.06
N LYS A 372 -53.16 -35.88 170.41
CA LYS A 372 -53.35 -36.58 171.68
C LYS A 372 -52.94 -35.70 172.87
N ALA A 373 -51.76 -35.07 172.80
CA ALA A 373 -51.29 -34.16 173.84
C ALA A 373 -52.21 -32.94 174.05
N THR A 374 -52.88 -32.47 173.00
CA THR A 374 -53.86 -31.36 173.09
C THR A 374 -55.10 -31.76 173.92
N GLN A 375 -55.52 -33.02 173.81
CA GLN A 375 -56.74 -33.52 174.43
C GLN A 375 -56.55 -33.73 175.94
N ASP A 376 -55.42 -34.33 176.32
CA ASP A 376 -55.07 -34.58 177.72
C ASP A 376 -54.98 -33.26 178.54
N LEU A 377 -54.42 -32.21 177.94
CA LEU A 377 -54.32 -30.88 178.58
C LEU A 377 -55.69 -30.27 178.90
N ASN A 378 -56.64 -30.37 177.97
CA ASN A 378 -57.97 -29.78 178.14
C ASN A 378 -58.80 -30.49 179.23
N GLU A 379 -58.69 -31.82 179.34
CA GLU A 379 -59.39 -32.58 180.39
C GLU A 379 -58.87 -32.24 181.80
N GLY A 380 -57.55 -32.03 181.94
CA GLY A 380 -56.94 -31.64 183.20
C GLY A 380 -57.51 -30.32 183.74
N GLN A 381 -57.65 -29.32 182.88
CA GLN A 381 -58.19 -28.00 183.25
C GLN A 381 -59.66 -28.05 183.70
N GLU A 382 -60.47 -28.92 183.08
CA GLU A 382 -61.90 -28.99 183.36
C GLU A 382 -62.20 -29.61 184.73
N LYS A 383 -61.41 -30.64 185.13
CA LYS A 383 -61.48 -31.22 186.47
C LYS A 383 -61.17 -30.20 187.56
N LEU A 384 -60.18 -29.34 187.32
CA LEU A 384 -59.80 -28.29 188.27
C LEU A 384 -60.89 -27.22 188.38
N LYS A 385 -61.51 -26.82 187.26
CA LYS A 385 -62.65 -25.90 187.25
C LYS A 385 -63.82 -26.40 188.12
N ASN A 386 -64.31 -27.62 187.87
CA ASN A 386 -65.47 -28.17 188.57
C ASN A 386 -65.23 -28.31 190.08
N TYR A 387 -64.01 -28.69 190.46
CA TYR A 387 -63.64 -28.82 191.86
C TYR A 387 -63.63 -27.45 192.56
N THR A 388 -63.13 -26.41 191.87
CA THR A 388 -63.10 -25.04 192.39
C THR A 388 -64.51 -24.47 192.58
N GLU A 389 -65.45 -24.75 191.67
CA GLU A 389 -66.88 -24.35 191.80
C GLU A 389 -67.56 -25.01 193.01
N SER A 390 -67.28 -26.29 193.29
CA SER A 390 -67.89 -27.01 194.41
C SER A 390 -67.55 -26.39 195.77
N ILE A 391 -66.31 -25.91 195.92
CA ILE A 391 -65.81 -25.35 197.18
C ILE A 391 -66.45 -24.00 197.48
N ILE A 392 -66.68 -23.17 196.45
CA ILE A 392 -67.30 -21.85 196.56
C ILE A 392 -68.71 -21.93 197.18
N SER A 393 -69.44 -23.02 196.90
CA SER A 393 -70.81 -23.21 197.40
C SER A 393 -70.90 -23.59 198.89
N SER A 394 -69.80 -24.05 199.48
CA SER A 394 -69.77 -24.66 200.81
C SER A 394 -69.08 -23.84 201.91
N ASP A 395 -68.34 -22.78 201.56
CA ASP A 395 -67.58 -21.99 202.53
C ASP A 395 -68.37 -20.75 202.99
N ASN A 396 -68.34 -20.44 204.29
CA ASN A 396 -69.01 -19.26 204.86
C ASN A 396 -68.07 -18.04 204.96
N ASN A 397 -66.79 -18.23 204.63
CA ASN A 397 -65.75 -17.21 204.82
C ASN A 397 -65.58 -16.32 203.57
N LYS A 398 -65.94 -15.04 203.67
CA LYS A 398 -65.96 -14.10 202.52
C LYS A 398 -64.60 -13.94 201.80
N ASP A 399 -63.48 -14.02 202.54
CA ASP A 399 -62.13 -13.85 201.96
C ASP A 399 -61.67 -15.07 201.13
N ASN A 400 -62.18 -16.27 201.41
CA ASN A 400 -61.90 -17.46 200.61
C ASN A 400 -62.73 -17.49 199.33
N ILE A 401 -64.01 -17.10 199.41
CA ILE A 401 -64.93 -17.06 198.28
C ILE A 401 -64.43 -16.10 197.17
N ASN A 402 -63.96 -14.91 197.55
CA ASN A 402 -63.45 -13.94 196.55
C ASN A 402 -62.22 -14.44 195.80
N PHE A 403 -61.33 -15.16 196.47
CA PHE A 403 -60.13 -15.72 195.83
C PHE A 403 -60.45 -16.90 194.91
N LEU A 404 -61.40 -17.75 195.30
CA LEU A 404 -61.85 -18.87 194.47
C LEU A 404 -62.57 -18.36 193.21
N ASN A 405 -63.34 -17.27 193.29
CA ASN A 405 -63.94 -16.64 192.12
C ASN A 405 -62.89 -16.09 191.14
N LEU A 406 -61.86 -15.41 191.66
CA LEU A 406 -60.75 -14.90 190.84
C LEU A 406 -59.97 -16.00 190.11
N THR A 407 -59.73 -17.13 190.79
CA THR A 407 -59.03 -18.28 190.17
C THR A 407 -59.90 -19.00 189.13
N LEU A 408 -61.21 -19.03 189.33
CA LEU A 408 -62.15 -19.58 188.33
C LEU A 408 -62.19 -18.77 187.04
N GLU A 409 -62.16 -17.45 187.16
CA GLU A 409 -62.12 -16.52 186.03
C GLU A 409 -60.85 -16.73 185.18
N GLN A 410 -59.69 -16.90 185.85
CA GLN A 410 -58.43 -17.19 185.18
C GLN A 410 -58.47 -18.55 184.44
N ILE A 411 -59.04 -19.60 185.04
CA ILE A 411 -59.19 -20.92 184.39
C ILE A 411 -60.03 -20.83 183.11
N ILE A 412 -61.10 -20.03 183.09
CA ILE A 412 -61.95 -19.86 181.90
C ILE A 412 -61.17 -19.19 180.76
N ASN A 413 -60.39 -18.15 181.05
CA ASN A 413 -59.58 -17.45 180.05
C ASN A 413 -58.52 -18.35 179.42
N SER A 414 -57.84 -19.18 180.21
CA SER A 414 -56.81 -20.10 179.71
C SER A 414 -57.36 -21.09 178.66
N LYS A 415 -58.56 -21.64 178.86
CA LYS A 415 -59.20 -22.61 177.95
C LYS A 415 -59.56 -21.97 176.60
N GLN A 416 -59.94 -20.70 176.60
CA GLN A 416 -60.31 -19.97 175.38
C GLN A 416 -59.11 -19.80 174.42
N PHE A 417 -57.90 -19.61 174.95
CA PHE A 417 -56.69 -19.46 174.12
C PHE A 417 -56.30 -20.75 173.37
N PHE A 418 -56.46 -21.93 173.99
CA PHE A 418 -56.21 -23.21 173.32
C PHE A 418 -57.23 -23.53 172.22
N ILE A 419 -58.50 -23.15 172.41
CA ILE A 419 -59.54 -23.30 171.39
C ILE A 419 -59.26 -22.40 170.18
N ASN A 420 -58.81 -21.17 170.41
CA ASN A 420 -58.48 -20.20 169.36
C ASN A 420 -57.14 -20.49 168.65
N LYS A 421 -56.48 -21.62 168.97
CA LYS A 421 -55.16 -22.01 168.47
C LYS A 421 -54.04 -20.98 168.75
N ASP A 422 -54.26 -20.03 169.66
CA ASP A 422 -53.24 -19.07 170.12
C ASP A 422 -52.49 -19.70 171.31
N GLN A 423 -51.81 -20.80 170.98
CA GLN A 423 -51.37 -21.85 171.90
C GLN A 423 -50.31 -21.34 172.90
N GLU A 424 -49.47 -20.39 172.50
CA GLU A 424 -48.42 -19.82 173.35
C GLU A 424 -48.99 -19.00 174.51
N LYS A 425 -50.05 -18.22 174.28
CA LYS A 425 -50.72 -17.42 175.32
C LYS A 425 -51.51 -18.29 176.30
N GLY A 426 -52.12 -19.37 175.80
CA GLY A 426 -52.85 -20.32 176.64
C GLY A 426 -51.96 -21.00 177.68
N LEU A 427 -50.74 -21.43 177.27
CA LEU A 427 -49.77 -22.07 178.18
C LEU A 427 -49.38 -21.12 179.33
N ASN A 428 -49.16 -19.83 179.04
CA ASN A 428 -48.77 -18.84 180.05
C ASN A 428 -49.86 -18.55 181.11
N GLU A 429 -51.14 -18.54 180.71
CA GLU A 429 -52.26 -18.34 181.65
C GLU A 429 -52.39 -19.51 182.64
N ILE A 430 -52.20 -20.75 182.16
CA ILE A 430 -52.18 -21.95 183.02
C ILE A 430 -51.13 -21.83 184.13
N ASP A 431 -49.91 -21.43 183.79
CA ASP A 431 -48.84 -21.27 184.78
C ASP A 431 -49.15 -20.21 185.85
N ASN A 432 -49.87 -19.15 185.48
CA ASN A 432 -50.29 -18.11 186.43
C ASN A 432 -51.35 -18.62 187.42
N ILE A 433 -52.31 -19.43 186.94
CA ILE A 433 -53.33 -20.08 187.77
C ILE A 433 -52.68 -20.99 188.81
N ILE A 434 -51.71 -21.81 188.39
CA ILE A 434 -51.03 -22.76 189.26
C ILE A 434 -50.35 -22.04 190.44
N LYS A 435 -49.62 -20.96 190.17
CA LYS A 435 -48.91 -20.18 191.20
C LYS A 435 -49.85 -19.50 192.20
N SER A 436 -50.99 -18.97 191.73
CA SER A 436 -51.93 -18.26 192.59
C SER A 436 -52.55 -19.21 193.62
N ILE A 437 -52.94 -20.41 193.20
CA ILE A 437 -53.55 -21.45 194.04
C ILE A 437 -52.59 -21.96 195.12
N GLU A 438 -51.34 -22.25 194.78
CA GLU A 438 -50.34 -22.75 195.74
C GLU A 438 -50.08 -21.77 196.90
N SER A 439 -50.10 -20.46 196.62
CA SER A 439 -49.84 -19.42 197.62
C SER A 439 -50.90 -19.37 198.73
N LYS A 440 -52.18 -19.60 198.39
CA LYS A 440 -53.30 -19.49 199.31
C LYS A 440 -53.40 -20.68 200.26
N ILE A 441 -53.05 -21.87 199.79
CA ILE A 441 -53.09 -23.11 200.57
C ILE A 441 -52.14 -23.06 201.78
N LYS A 442 -51.03 -22.33 201.70
CA LYS A 442 -50.09 -22.17 202.80
C LYS A 442 -50.66 -21.43 204.03
N ASN A 443 -51.66 -20.57 203.87
CA ASN A 443 -52.12 -19.66 204.91
C ASN A 443 -53.20 -20.21 205.86
N ILE A 444 -53.91 -21.29 205.51
CA ILE A 444 -55.09 -21.77 206.27
C ILE A 444 -54.71 -22.76 207.40
N GLY A 445 -53.42 -22.93 207.67
CA GLY A 445 -52.85 -24.08 208.40
C GLY A 445 -53.18 -24.33 209.88
N GLU A 446 -53.95 -23.51 210.62
CA GLU A 446 -54.06 -23.70 212.09
C GLU A 446 -55.44 -23.79 212.78
N LYS A 447 -56.60 -23.38 212.25
CA LYS A 447 -57.92 -23.69 212.88
C LYS A 447 -59.05 -23.94 211.85
N SER A 448 -59.59 -25.16 211.93
CA SER A 448 -60.62 -25.86 211.13
C SER A 448 -60.35 -26.21 209.65
N ASP A 449 -60.55 -27.52 209.38
CA ASP A 449 -60.68 -28.34 208.15
C ASP A 449 -59.48 -28.65 207.22
N LYS A 450 -58.91 -29.86 207.40
CA LYS A 450 -57.73 -30.46 206.73
C LYS A 450 -57.96 -31.12 205.36
N ASN A 451 -59.21 -31.30 204.89
CA ASN A 451 -59.48 -32.07 203.66
C ASN A 451 -59.47 -31.22 202.37
N LEU A 452 -59.66 -29.91 202.47
CA LEU A 452 -59.78 -29.01 201.32
C LEU A 452 -58.44 -28.71 200.62
N SER A 453 -57.34 -28.66 201.37
CA SER A 453 -56.01 -28.28 200.85
C SER A 453 -55.29 -29.38 200.04
N LYS A 454 -55.66 -30.66 200.25
CA LYS A 454 -54.97 -31.80 199.64
C LYS A 454 -55.39 -32.08 198.19
N ASN A 455 -56.66 -31.92 197.85
CA ASN A 455 -57.15 -32.27 196.50
C ASN A 455 -56.85 -31.18 195.46
N ILE A 456 -56.75 -29.92 195.88
CA ILE A 456 -56.41 -28.80 194.99
C ILE A 456 -54.94 -28.90 194.52
N THR A 457 -54.01 -29.29 195.41
CA THR A 457 -52.60 -29.45 195.06
C THR A 457 -52.35 -30.58 194.05
N GLU A 458 -53.13 -31.65 194.13
CA GLU A 458 -53.01 -32.81 193.23
C GLU A 458 -53.53 -32.52 191.80
N LEU A 459 -54.60 -31.72 191.68
CA LEU A 459 -55.12 -31.30 190.38
C LEU A 459 -54.19 -30.30 189.67
N THR A 460 -53.55 -29.43 190.43
CA THR A 460 -52.69 -28.36 189.91
C THR A 460 -51.39 -28.89 189.29
N THR A 461 -50.82 -29.95 189.87
CA THR A 461 -49.59 -30.61 189.37
C THR A 461 -49.81 -31.42 188.09
N ASN A 462 -50.98 -32.04 187.92
CA ASN A 462 -51.30 -32.79 186.69
C ASN A 462 -51.40 -31.90 185.44
N ILE A 463 -51.97 -30.71 185.57
CA ILE A 463 -52.13 -29.79 184.43
C ILE A 463 -50.76 -29.35 183.88
N LYS A 464 -49.78 -29.11 184.77
CA LYS A 464 -48.43 -28.68 184.38
C LYS A 464 -47.71 -29.72 183.50
N ASN A 465 -47.88 -31.01 183.81
CA ASN A 465 -47.27 -32.09 183.03
C ASN A 465 -47.87 -32.20 181.62
N PHE A 466 -49.18 -32.00 181.48
CA PHE A 466 -49.80 -32.00 180.16
C PHE A 466 -49.36 -30.81 179.30
N GLN A 467 -49.05 -29.67 179.94
CA GLN A 467 -48.64 -28.43 179.28
C GLN A 467 -47.31 -28.60 178.53
N GLU A 468 -46.29 -29.17 179.19
CA GLU A 468 -44.96 -29.38 178.60
C GLU A 468 -44.97 -30.37 177.43
N ASN A 469 -45.79 -31.43 177.51
CA ASN A 469 -45.84 -32.47 176.47
C ASN A 469 -46.38 -31.92 175.12
N TYR A 470 -47.38 -31.04 175.17
CA TYR A 470 -47.97 -30.44 173.98
C TYR A 470 -46.97 -29.60 173.18
N ALA A 471 -46.20 -28.72 173.84
CA ALA A 471 -45.25 -27.82 173.18
C ALA A 471 -44.16 -28.57 172.39
N ILE A 472 -43.66 -29.68 172.93
CA ILE A 472 -42.61 -30.50 172.30
C ILE A 472 -43.12 -31.16 171.00
N THR A 473 -44.36 -31.63 170.99
CA THR A 473 -44.94 -32.31 169.83
C THR A 473 -45.22 -31.37 168.64
N LEU A 474 -45.54 -30.10 168.90
CA LEU A 474 -45.86 -29.11 167.86
C LEU A 474 -44.66 -28.78 166.97
N SER A 475 -43.53 -28.44 167.59
CA SER A 475 -42.30 -28.06 166.89
C SER A 475 -41.77 -29.16 165.97
N LYS A 476 -41.90 -30.43 166.40
CA LYS A 476 -41.45 -31.58 165.60
C LYS A 476 -42.22 -31.72 164.29
N ASN A 477 -43.54 -31.56 164.28
CA ASN A 477 -44.38 -31.75 163.10
C ASN A 477 -44.09 -30.71 161.99
N GLU A 478 -43.96 -29.43 162.36
CA GLU A 478 -43.73 -28.36 161.37
C GLU A 478 -42.40 -28.51 160.61
N SER A 479 -41.35 -28.97 161.29
CA SER A 479 -40.03 -29.16 160.65
C SER A 479 -40.05 -30.23 159.55
N VAL A 480 -40.78 -31.34 159.76
CA VAL A 480 -40.80 -32.48 158.83
C VAL A 480 -41.55 -32.15 157.54
N LYS A 481 -42.63 -31.35 157.62
CA LYS A 481 -43.44 -30.94 156.46
C LYS A 481 -42.66 -30.12 155.43
N ASN A 482 -41.86 -29.15 155.88
CA ASN A 482 -41.11 -28.27 154.99
C ASN A 482 -40.02 -29.02 154.19
N ASP A 483 -39.38 -30.00 154.81
CA ASP A 483 -38.32 -30.77 154.15
C ASP A 483 -38.86 -31.75 153.09
N SER A 484 -40.11 -32.22 153.20
CA SER A 484 -40.77 -33.02 152.16
C SER A 484 -40.98 -32.22 150.87
N ALA A 485 -41.43 -30.96 150.98
CA ALA A 485 -41.76 -30.13 149.82
C ALA A 485 -40.54 -29.89 148.89
N LYS A 486 -39.38 -29.54 149.47
CA LYS A 486 -38.15 -29.26 148.70
C LYS A 486 -37.63 -30.47 147.92
N ARG A 487 -37.75 -31.68 148.48
CA ARG A 487 -37.29 -32.92 147.83
C ARG A 487 -38.10 -33.25 146.58
N LYS A 488 -39.41 -33.04 146.62
CA LYS A 488 -40.32 -33.30 145.47
C LYS A 488 -40.04 -32.38 144.27
N GLU A 489 -39.65 -31.13 144.49
CA GLU A 489 -39.28 -30.22 143.40
C GLU A 489 -37.96 -30.62 142.72
N ARG A 490 -36.93 -31.01 143.48
CA ARG A 490 -35.63 -31.43 142.90
C ARG A 490 -35.75 -32.67 142.02
N ILE A 491 -36.59 -33.65 142.41
CA ILE A 491 -36.83 -34.86 141.63
C ILE A 491 -37.35 -34.52 140.22
N LYS A 492 -38.32 -33.59 140.10
CA LYS A 492 -38.87 -33.17 138.81
C LYS A 492 -37.86 -32.45 137.92
N GLY A 493 -36.93 -31.69 138.52
CA GLY A 493 -35.88 -31.01 137.76
C GLY A 493 -34.88 -32.00 137.14
N ILE A 494 -34.55 -33.07 137.85
CA ILE A 494 -33.62 -34.11 137.38
C ILE A 494 -34.19 -34.87 136.16
N ASP A 495 -35.49 -35.15 136.12
CA ASP A 495 -36.14 -35.84 134.97
C ASP A 495 -35.91 -35.11 133.64
N ILE A 496 -36.05 -33.78 133.63
CA ILE A 496 -35.87 -32.95 132.43
C ILE A 496 -34.41 -32.97 131.97
N GLU A 497 -33.46 -32.93 132.91
CA GLU A 497 -32.04 -33.00 132.59
C GLU A 497 -31.66 -34.37 131.97
N ILE A 498 -32.22 -35.47 132.50
CA ILE A 498 -31.98 -36.82 131.97
C ILE A 498 -32.44 -36.94 130.51
N ASP A 499 -33.63 -36.44 130.18
CA ASP A 499 -34.16 -36.52 128.82
C ASP A 499 -33.32 -35.74 127.79
N ASN A 500 -32.80 -34.57 128.18
CA ASN A 500 -31.90 -33.80 127.33
C ASN A 500 -30.61 -34.56 127.01
N TRP A 501 -29.99 -35.20 128.00
CA TRP A 501 -28.78 -36.00 127.78
C TRP A 501 -29.04 -37.27 126.97
N LYS A 502 -30.20 -37.91 127.12
CA LYS A 502 -30.61 -39.05 126.29
C LYS A 502 -30.76 -38.66 124.82
N ASN A 503 -31.38 -37.51 124.54
CA ASN A 503 -31.53 -37.01 123.17
C ASN A 503 -30.20 -36.66 122.51
N LEU A 504 -29.28 -36.03 123.26
CA LEU A 504 -27.94 -35.73 122.76
C LEU A 504 -27.17 -37.02 122.39
N LYS A 505 -27.23 -38.04 123.26
CA LYS A 505 -26.62 -39.35 122.99
C LYS A 505 -27.15 -39.99 121.71
N LEU A 506 -28.48 -40.02 121.52
CA LEU A 506 -29.10 -40.64 120.35
C LEU A 506 -28.70 -39.98 119.02
N ASN A 507 -28.50 -38.67 119.02
CA ASN A 507 -28.07 -37.95 117.82
C ASN A 507 -26.60 -38.21 117.48
N SER A 508 -25.72 -38.20 118.47
CA SER A 508 -24.31 -38.54 118.28
C SER A 508 -24.11 -40.00 117.84
N ASP A 509 -24.90 -40.95 118.37
CA ASP A 509 -24.88 -42.36 117.92
C ASP A 509 -25.25 -42.53 116.43
N LYS A 510 -26.14 -41.69 115.90
CA LYS A 510 -26.49 -41.69 114.47
C LYS A 510 -25.36 -41.13 113.61
N MET A 511 -24.76 -40.02 114.04
CA MET A 511 -23.65 -39.38 113.34
C MET A 511 -22.41 -40.29 113.29
N GLU A 512 -22.11 -41.02 114.38
CA GLU A 512 -21.02 -41.99 114.41
C GLU A 512 -21.14 -43.05 113.30
N LYS A 513 -22.35 -43.59 113.10
CA LYS A 513 -22.61 -44.59 112.06
C LYS A 513 -22.41 -44.02 110.65
N GLU A 514 -22.95 -42.83 110.38
CA GLU A 514 -22.84 -42.17 109.07
C GLU A 514 -21.37 -41.86 108.70
N LEU A 515 -20.59 -41.33 109.64
CA LEU A 515 -19.17 -41.05 109.44
C LEU A 515 -18.37 -42.34 109.20
N THR A 516 -18.70 -43.43 109.90
CA THR A 516 -18.05 -44.74 109.73
C THR A 516 -18.32 -45.34 108.34
N ASP A 517 -19.56 -45.27 107.86
CA ASP A 517 -19.93 -45.75 106.51
C ASP A 517 -19.24 -44.94 105.42
N ARG A 518 -19.12 -43.63 105.60
CA ARG A 518 -18.41 -42.74 104.66
C ARG A 518 -16.92 -43.08 104.56
N ILE A 519 -16.24 -43.35 105.68
CA ILE A 519 -14.84 -43.81 105.69
C ILE A 519 -14.69 -45.13 104.92
N ASN A 520 -15.59 -46.09 105.11
CA ASN A 520 -15.53 -47.39 104.44
C ASN A 520 -15.68 -47.29 102.93
N ASN A 521 -16.53 -46.38 102.44
CA ASN A 521 -16.68 -46.14 101.00
C ASN A 521 -15.42 -45.51 100.40
N ILE A 522 -14.84 -44.50 101.05
CA ILE A 522 -13.60 -43.87 100.57
C ILE A 522 -12.43 -44.87 100.55
N LYS A 523 -12.35 -45.78 101.54
CA LYS A 523 -11.35 -46.86 101.56
C LYS A 523 -11.48 -47.84 100.39
N LYS A 524 -12.70 -48.12 99.91
CA LYS A 524 -12.92 -48.96 98.72
C LYS A 524 -12.43 -48.28 97.44
N ASP A 525 -12.59 -46.97 97.32
CA ASP A 525 -12.13 -46.22 96.16
C ASP A 525 -10.60 -46.08 96.13
N LEU A 526 -9.96 -45.95 97.30
CA LEU A 526 -8.50 -46.01 97.44
C LEU A 526 -7.90 -47.34 96.95
N LEU A 527 -8.52 -48.48 97.28
CA LEU A 527 -8.06 -49.80 96.82
C LEU A 527 -8.06 -49.93 95.28
N LYS A 528 -9.01 -49.29 94.60
CA LYS A 528 -9.04 -49.27 93.13
C LYS A 528 -7.92 -48.40 92.56
N LEU A 529 -7.68 -47.24 93.17
CA LEU A 529 -6.62 -46.31 92.78
C LEU A 529 -5.22 -46.90 93.00
N ASP A 530 -5.04 -47.80 93.96
CA ASP A 530 -3.75 -48.45 94.24
C ASP A 530 -3.29 -49.45 93.14
N LEU A 531 -4.22 -50.01 92.37
CA LEU A 531 -3.90 -50.96 91.29
C LEU A 531 -3.54 -50.28 89.96
N LEU A 532 -3.91 -49.01 89.77
CA LEU A 532 -3.71 -48.29 88.51
C LEU A 532 -2.24 -47.96 88.19
N PRO A 533 -1.37 -47.55 89.14
CA PRO A 533 0.03 -47.22 88.87
C PRO A 533 0.83 -48.35 88.23
N GLU A 534 0.62 -49.59 88.68
CA GLU A 534 1.30 -50.77 88.13
C GLU A 534 0.91 -50.99 86.65
N SER A 535 -0.38 -50.85 86.34
CA SER A 535 -0.88 -50.99 84.97
C SER A 535 -0.36 -49.90 84.02
N ILE A 536 -0.23 -48.65 84.51
CA ILE A 536 0.30 -47.52 83.75
C ILE A 536 1.81 -47.70 83.51
N ALA A 537 2.56 -48.15 84.52
CA ALA A 537 3.99 -48.42 84.41
C ALA A 537 4.30 -49.51 83.36
N ILE A 538 3.51 -50.59 83.33
CA ILE A 538 3.66 -51.67 82.33
C ILE A 538 3.40 -51.13 80.92
N LYS A 539 2.32 -50.37 80.71
CA LYS A 539 2.00 -49.77 79.41
C LYS A 539 3.08 -48.77 78.95
N LYS A 540 3.56 -47.92 79.86
CA LYS A 540 4.63 -46.95 79.59
C LYS A 540 5.91 -47.66 79.17
N GLY A 541 6.31 -48.73 79.87
CA GLY A 541 7.47 -49.55 79.51
C GLY A 541 7.36 -50.15 78.11
N GLN A 542 6.19 -50.70 77.76
CA GLN A 542 5.92 -51.27 76.44
C GLN A 542 5.97 -50.21 75.32
N SER A 543 5.34 -49.05 75.50
CA SER A 543 5.34 -47.99 74.49
C SER A 543 6.73 -47.33 74.36
N MET A 544 7.51 -47.24 75.45
CA MET A 544 8.87 -46.71 75.42
C MET A 544 9.83 -47.64 74.67
N GLN A 545 9.72 -48.96 74.90
CA GLN A 545 10.49 -49.95 74.15
C GLN A 545 10.16 -49.91 72.64
N LYS A 546 8.87 -49.87 72.29
CA LYS A 546 8.43 -49.74 70.88
C LYS A 546 8.90 -48.45 70.23
N SER A 547 8.96 -47.34 70.97
CA SER A 547 9.47 -46.07 70.47
C SER A 547 10.96 -46.18 70.14
N SER A 548 11.75 -46.74 71.07
CA SER A 548 13.19 -46.95 70.88
C SER A 548 13.51 -47.87 69.69
N THR A 549 12.78 -48.97 69.50
CA THR A 549 12.99 -49.84 68.33
C THR A 549 12.64 -49.12 67.02
N THR A 550 11.57 -48.31 67.02
CA THR A 550 11.14 -47.54 65.84
C THR A 550 12.12 -46.39 65.52
N GLU A 551 12.79 -45.81 66.52
CA GLU A 551 13.86 -44.82 66.34
C GLU A 551 15.10 -45.41 65.65
N VAL A 552 15.47 -46.66 66.00
CA VAL A 552 16.55 -47.37 65.32
C VAL A 552 16.17 -47.66 63.87
N GLU A 553 14.97 -48.20 63.63
CA GLU A 553 14.44 -48.44 62.28
C GLU A 553 14.42 -47.17 61.42
N LYS A 554 14.07 -46.01 62.00
CA LYS A 554 14.11 -44.70 61.32
C LYS A 554 15.53 -44.34 60.90
N LYS A 555 16.51 -44.54 61.76
CA LYS A 555 17.90 -44.15 61.50
C LYS A 555 18.49 -44.95 60.35
N ASP A 556 18.34 -46.28 60.38
CA ASP A 556 18.84 -47.17 59.34
C ASP A 556 18.20 -46.86 57.98
N LEU A 557 16.89 -46.61 57.95
CA LEU A 557 16.18 -46.24 56.73
C LEU A 557 16.58 -44.85 56.21
N SER A 558 16.87 -43.90 57.09
CA SER A 558 17.35 -42.57 56.71
C SER A 558 18.70 -42.64 56.01
N ASP A 559 19.62 -43.46 56.51
CA ASP A 559 20.95 -43.64 55.93
C ASP A 559 20.87 -44.33 54.54
N GLU A 560 19.95 -45.27 54.36
CA GLU A 560 19.68 -45.89 53.05
C GLU A 560 19.06 -44.90 52.06
N LEU A 561 18.11 -44.08 52.53
CA LEU A 561 17.42 -43.09 51.70
C LEU A 561 18.37 -42.00 51.21
N GLU A 562 19.28 -41.51 52.06
CA GLU A 562 20.28 -40.51 51.68
C GLU A 562 21.23 -41.02 50.58
N LYS A 563 21.69 -42.27 50.68
CA LYS A 563 22.54 -42.89 49.65
C LYS A 563 21.81 -43.04 48.31
N ALA A 564 20.54 -43.42 48.34
CA ALA A 564 19.73 -43.58 47.14
C ALA A 564 19.41 -42.22 46.49
N GLU A 565 19.11 -41.18 47.29
CA GLU A 565 18.88 -39.82 46.79
C GLU A 565 20.15 -39.21 46.18
N HIS A 566 21.33 -39.47 46.74
CA HIS A 566 22.59 -39.03 46.16
C HIS A 566 22.80 -39.60 44.75
N LYS A 567 22.63 -40.91 44.58
CA LYS A 567 22.75 -41.58 43.27
C LYS A 567 21.74 -41.05 42.25
N PHE A 568 20.48 -40.89 42.67
CA PHE A 568 19.43 -40.32 41.82
C PHE A 568 19.82 -38.91 41.33
N ASN A 569 20.33 -38.06 42.22
CA ASN A 569 20.74 -36.70 41.89
C ASN A 569 21.96 -36.66 40.95
N GLU A 570 22.95 -37.55 41.14
CA GLU A 570 24.08 -37.67 40.23
C GLU A 570 23.65 -38.03 38.80
N ILE A 571 22.76 -39.02 38.66
CA ILE A 571 22.23 -39.44 37.35
C ILE A 571 21.44 -38.28 36.73
N ASN A 572 20.57 -37.63 37.50
CA ASN A 572 19.76 -36.49 37.03
C ASN A 572 20.62 -35.32 36.53
N ASN A 573 21.72 -35.01 37.23
CA ASN A 573 22.64 -33.96 36.81
C ASN A 573 23.37 -34.35 35.51
N SER A 574 23.78 -35.61 35.37
CA SER A 574 24.40 -36.09 34.13
C SER A 574 23.43 -36.05 32.94
N LEU A 575 22.15 -36.35 33.17
CA LEU A 575 21.08 -36.30 32.18
C LEU A 575 20.83 -34.86 31.70
N LYS A 576 20.79 -33.89 32.61
CA LYS A 576 20.70 -32.45 32.25
C LYS A 576 21.85 -32.00 31.36
N LEU A 577 23.08 -32.44 31.66
CA LEU A 577 24.25 -32.10 30.86
C LEU A 577 24.18 -32.69 29.44
N VAL A 578 23.69 -33.91 29.29
CA VAL A 578 23.43 -34.53 27.97
C VAL A 578 22.32 -33.77 27.22
N GLN A 579 21.25 -33.35 27.90
CA GLN A 579 20.18 -32.53 27.30
C GLN A 579 20.70 -31.17 26.79
N GLU A 580 21.55 -30.49 27.57
CA GLU A 580 22.19 -29.23 27.15
C GLU A 580 23.07 -29.44 25.90
N ASN A 581 23.91 -30.47 25.90
CA ASN A 581 24.74 -30.81 24.74
C ASN A 581 23.88 -31.15 23.51
N MET A 582 22.77 -31.87 23.68
CA MET A 582 21.83 -32.18 22.60
C MET A 582 21.19 -30.92 22.03
N SER A 583 20.86 -29.94 22.87
CA SER A 583 20.33 -28.65 22.44
C SER A 583 21.35 -27.89 21.58
N LEU A 584 22.61 -27.84 22.02
CA LEU A 584 23.71 -27.20 21.27
C LEU A 584 23.96 -27.88 19.92
N ALA A 585 23.97 -29.21 19.87
CA ALA A 585 24.13 -29.97 18.63
C ALA A 585 22.98 -29.72 17.64
N ARG A 586 21.73 -29.66 18.14
CA ARG A 586 20.55 -29.28 17.33
C ARG A 586 20.65 -27.86 16.77
N GLU A 587 21.14 -26.92 17.57
CA GLU A 587 21.34 -25.54 17.13
C GLU A 587 22.40 -25.46 16.01
N LYS A 588 23.54 -26.15 16.17
CA LYS A 588 24.57 -26.25 15.12
C LYS A 588 24.00 -26.83 13.83
N ARG A 589 23.26 -27.95 13.91
CA ARG A 589 22.58 -28.56 12.76
C ARG A 589 21.65 -27.58 12.05
N ALA A 590 20.79 -26.89 12.80
CA ALA A 590 19.86 -25.91 12.24
C ALA A 590 20.58 -24.73 11.55
N ARG A 591 21.71 -24.28 12.10
CA ARG A 591 22.55 -23.25 11.46
C ARG A 591 23.13 -23.76 10.13
N PHE A 592 23.67 -24.98 10.09
CA PHE A 592 24.20 -25.56 8.85
C PHE A 592 23.11 -25.79 7.80
N GLU A 593 21.92 -26.24 8.21
CA GLU A 593 20.76 -26.42 7.34
C GLU A 593 20.30 -25.10 6.71
N ALA A 594 20.22 -24.03 7.51
CA ALA A 594 19.93 -22.68 7.00
C ALA A 594 21.00 -22.17 6.02
N THR A 595 22.29 -22.43 6.28
CA THR A 595 23.35 -22.07 5.33
C THR A 595 23.25 -22.86 4.02
N ALA A 596 22.93 -24.16 4.08
CA ALA A 596 22.76 -25.00 2.90
C ALA A 596 21.57 -24.50 2.04
N GLU A 597 20.46 -24.13 2.66
CA GLU A 597 19.32 -23.51 1.97
C GLU A 597 19.69 -22.16 1.33
N GLY A 598 20.45 -21.33 2.04
CA GLY A 598 20.99 -20.07 1.52
C GLY A 598 21.87 -20.26 0.28
N LEU A 599 22.77 -21.26 0.30
CA LEU A 599 23.61 -21.61 -0.85
C LEU A 599 22.79 -22.11 -2.04
N LYS A 600 21.75 -22.91 -1.80
CA LYS A 600 20.84 -23.40 -2.84
C LYS A 600 20.08 -22.26 -3.52
N ASN A 601 19.62 -21.27 -2.75
CA ASN A 601 18.98 -20.08 -3.30
C ASN A 601 19.97 -19.23 -4.10
N ARG A 602 21.20 -19.01 -3.61
CA ARG A 602 22.26 -18.32 -4.38
C ARG A 602 22.58 -19.02 -5.70
N LYS A 603 22.64 -20.36 -5.72
CA LYS A 603 22.81 -21.13 -6.95
C LYS A 603 21.67 -20.84 -7.95
N LYS A 604 20.43 -20.83 -7.48
CA LYS A 604 19.25 -20.52 -8.32
C LYS A 604 19.31 -19.10 -8.89
N ASP A 605 19.59 -18.10 -8.06
CA ASP A 605 19.69 -16.70 -8.50
C ASP A 605 20.82 -16.51 -9.53
N LEU A 606 21.94 -17.20 -9.35
CA LEU A 606 23.07 -17.12 -10.27
C LEU A 606 22.75 -17.77 -11.62
N LEU A 607 22.00 -18.87 -11.63
CA LEU A 607 21.50 -19.49 -12.87
C LEU A 607 20.48 -18.61 -13.60
N GLU A 608 19.60 -17.93 -12.87
CA GLU A 608 18.63 -16.98 -13.45
C GLU A 608 19.35 -15.80 -14.11
N ARG A 609 20.32 -15.19 -13.41
CA ARG A 609 21.16 -14.13 -13.99
C ARG A 609 21.97 -14.58 -15.20
N ALA A 610 22.50 -15.80 -15.16
CA ALA A 610 23.21 -16.37 -16.30
C ALA A 610 22.27 -16.53 -17.50
N ASN A 611 21.05 -17.01 -17.29
CA ASN A 611 20.08 -17.13 -18.38
C ASN A 611 19.65 -15.76 -18.94
N GLU A 612 19.42 -14.75 -18.10
CA GLU A 612 19.09 -13.40 -18.57
C GLU A 612 20.22 -12.72 -19.35
N ALA A 613 21.47 -12.85 -18.88
CA ALA A 613 22.61 -12.16 -19.47
C ALA A 613 23.11 -12.81 -20.77
N ILE A 614 23.17 -14.15 -20.82
CA ILE A 614 23.78 -14.90 -21.92
C ILE A 614 22.86 -15.94 -22.56
N GLY A 615 21.67 -16.21 -22.03
CA GLY A 615 20.68 -17.13 -22.61
C GLY A 615 21.07 -18.60 -22.50
N LEU A 616 21.90 -18.96 -21.51
CA LEU A 616 22.44 -20.31 -21.34
C LEU A 616 21.96 -20.94 -20.03
N ASN A 617 21.72 -22.25 -20.08
CA ASN A 617 21.39 -23.09 -18.92
C ASN A 617 22.65 -23.69 -18.30
N GLU A 618 22.53 -24.23 -17.09
CA GLU A 618 23.64 -24.83 -16.31
C GLU A 618 24.56 -25.76 -17.12
N ASN A 619 23.97 -26.71 -17.86
CA ASN A 619 24.70 -27.70 -18.66
C ASN A 619 25.42 -27.13 -19.89
N ASP A 620 25.03 -25.93 -20.32
CA ASP A 620 25.55 -25.28 -21.51
C ASP A 620 26.60 -24.21 -21.16
N LEU A 621 26.67 -23.77 -19.89
CA LEU A 621 27.66 -22.80 -19.43
C LEU A 621 29.09 -23.24 -19.73
N LEU A 622 29.47 -24.48 -19.39
CA LEU A 622 30.81 -24.98 -19.66
C LEU A 622 31.08 -25.12 -21.17
N LYS A 623 30.10 -25.63 -21.93
CA LYS A 623 30.20 -25.87 -23.38
C LYS A 623 30.46 -24.60 -24.19
N PHE A 624 29.81 -23.51 -23.81
CA PHE A 624 29.94 -22.22 -24.48
C PHE A 624 30.99 -21.31 -23.83
N SER A 625 31.62 -21.74 -22.74
CA SER A 625 32.68 -20.97 -22.08
C SER A 625 34.01 -21.06 -22.83
N ASP A 626 34.91 -20.13 -22.52
CA ASP A 626 36.33 -20.20 -22.89
C ASP A 626 37.12 -21.23 -22.06
N LEU A 627 36.45 -21.94 -21.13
CA LEU A 627 37.04 -22.92 -20.22
C LEU A 627 36.78 -24.38 -20.65
N HIS A 628 36.08 -24.62 -21.77
CA HIS A 628 35.69 -25.96 -22.23
C HIS A 628 36.87 -26.93 -22.43
N GLU A 629 38.04 -26.41 -22.83
CA GLU A 629 39.24 -27.21 -23.17
C GLU A 629 40.43 -26.96 -22.23
N VAL A 630 40.20 -26.31 -21.09
CA VAL A 630 41.28 -25.93 -20.17
C VAL A 630 41.47 -27.01 -19.10
N GLU A 631 42.67 -27.60 -19.03
CA GLU A 631 43.01 -28.67 -18.05
C GLU A 631 43.00 -28.18 -16.60
N VAL A 632 43.41 -26.92 -16.35
CA VAL A 632 43.41 -26.29 -15.02
C VAL A 632 42.49 -25.09 -15.03
N LEU A 633 41.34 -25.23 -14.36
CA LEU A 633 40.37 -24.15 -14.23
C LEU A 633 40.95 -23.00 -13.37
N PRO A 634 40.87 -21.74 -13.83
CA PRO A 634 41.29 -20.58 -13.05
C PRO A 634 40.31 -20.31 -11.90
N ASP A 635 40.74 -19.48 -10.96
CA ASP A 635 39.88 -18.98 -9.89
C ASP A 635 38.86 -17.96 -10.44
N ALA A 636 37.68 -17.84 -9.81
CA ALA A 636 36.62 -16.93 -10.26
C ALA A 636 37.12 -15.48 -10.35
N LEU A 637 37.99 -15.05 -9.43
CA LEU A 637 38.56 -13.70 -9.41
C LEU A 637 39.45 -13.43 -10.62
N GLN A 638 40.25 -14.41 -11.05
CA GLN A 638 41.09 -14.30 -12.25
C GLN A 638 40.24 -14.20 -13.53
N GLN A 639 39.14 -14.94 -13.58
CA GLN A 639 38.21 -14.91 -14.70
C GLN A 639 37.43 -13.59 -14.76
N GLU A 640 37.08 -13.02 -13.61
CA GLU A 640 36.43 -11.71 -13.49
C GLU A 640 37.36 -10.57 -13.97
N GLU A 641 38.64 -10.59 -13.60
CA GLU A 641 39.63 -9.63 -14.14
C GLU A 641 39.79 -9.73 -15.67
N LYS A 642 39.75 -10.95 -16.20
CA LYS A 642 39.82 -11.20 -17.65
C LYS A 642 38.60 -10.63 -18.37
N LEU A 643 37.41 -10.79 -17.76
CA LEU A 643 36.15 -10.23 -18.24
C LEU A 643 36.21 -8.69 -18.29
N ASP A 644 36.68 -8.06 -17.21
CA ASP A 644 36.80 -6.61 -17.10
C ASP A 644 37.79 -6.04 -18.12
N LYS A 645 38.94 -6.69 -18.32
CA LYS A 645 39.91 -6.28 -19.36
C LYS A 645 39.25 -6.28 -20.75
N LYS A 646 38.47 -7.31 -21.09
CA LYS A 646 37.77 -7.39 -22.38
C LYS A 646 36.63 -6.37 -22.49
N LYS A 647 35.85 -6.15 -21.43
CA LYS A 647 34.81 -5.11 -21.37
C LYS A 647 35.40 -3.71 -21.60
N ARG A 648 36.54 -3.37 -20.98
CA ARG A 648 37.25 -2.11 -21.22
C ARG A 648 37.75 -1.96 -22.66
N ILE A 649 38.28 -3.02 -23.26
CA ILE A 649 38.68 -3.01 -24.68
C ILE A 649 37.46 -2.72 -25.57
N ARG A 650 36.31 -3.36 -25.30
CA ARG A 650 35.06 -3.08 -26.03
C ARG A 650 34.59 -1.64 -25.86
N GLU A 651 34.63 -1.10 -24.64
CA GLU A 651 34.22 0.29 -24.35
C GLU A 651 35.13 1.32 -25.03
N SER A 652 36.42 1.03 -25.16
CA SER A 652 37.37 1.91 -25.88
C SER A 652 37.04 2.07 -27.37
N LEU A 653 36.30 1.13 -27.97
CA LEU A 653 35.82 1.22 -29.35
C LEU A 653 34.65 2.19 -29.53
N GLY A 654 34.00 2.64 -28.43
CA GLY A 654 32.92 3.62 -28.46
C GLY A 654 31.63 3.14 -29.13
N SER A 655 30.84 4.07 -29.65
CA SER A 655 29.59 3.78 -30.35
C SER A 655 29.86 3.32 -31.79
N VAL A 656 29.83 2.00 -31.99
CA VAL A 656 30.11 1.37 -33.29
C VAL A 656 28.84 1.10 -34.09
N ASN A 657 28.86 1.35 -35.40
CA ASN A 657 27.74 1.06 -36.31
C ASN A 657 27.75 -0.41 -36.76
N LEU A 658 26.95 -1.26 -36.10
CA LEU A 658 26.84 -2.70 -36.40
C LEU A 658 26.27 -3.03 -37.79
N ARG A 659 25.72 -2.06 -38.53
CA ARG A 659 25.16 -2.25 -39.88
C ARG A 659 26.09 -1.79 -41.00
N ALA A 660 27.28 -1.29 -40.67
CA ALA A 660 28.22 -0.71 -41.61
C ALA A 660 28.62 -1.67 -42.74
N ASP A 661 28.69 -2.99 -42.49
CA ASP A 661 28.97 -4.01 -43.52
C ASP A 661 27.92 -4.00 -44.64
N VAL A 662 26.64 -4.02 -44.26
CA VAL A 662 25.50 -4.05 -45.19
C VAL A 662 25.39 -2.74 -45.95
N GLU A 663 25.67 -1.62 -45.29
CA GLU A 663 25.67 -0.30 -45.91
C GLU A 663 26.83 -0.16 -46.91
N THR A 664 28.02 -0.66 -46.56
CA THR A 664 29.20 -0.66 -47.45
C THR A 664 28.91 -1.36 -48.78
N GLU A 665 28.25 -2.53 -48.75
CA GLU A 665 27.86 -3.26 -49.98
C GLU A 665 26.89 -2.44 -50.85
N LYS A 666 25.87 -1.82 -50.25
CA LYS A 666 24.89 -0.98 -50.99
C LYS A 666 25.55 0.22 -51.67
N PHE A 667 26.49 0.88 -51.01
CA PHE A 667 27.20 2.02 -51.58
C PHE A 667 28.11 1.61 -52.76
N LYS A 668 28.76 0.44 -52.70
CA LYS A 668 29.50 -0.11 -53.85
C LYS A 668 28.60 -0.33 -55.07
N GLU A 669 27.42 -0.91 -54.88
CA GLU A 669 26.46 -1.14 -55.97
C GLU A 669 26.02 0.17 -56.63
N ASN A 670 25.76 1.21 -55.83
CA ASN A 670 25.36 2.52 -56.34
C ASN A 670 26.48 3.20 -57.14
N ILE A 671 27.73 3.15 -56.66
CA ILE A 671 28.87 3.71 -57.39
C ILE A 671 29.04 3.01 -58.74
N ASN A 672 28.92 1.69 -58.80
CA ASN A 672 29.00 0.93 -60.06
C ASN A 672 27.91 1.34 -61.07
N LYS A 673 26.68 1.62 -60.60
CA LYS A 673 25.61 2.14 -61.47
C LYS A 673 25.95 3.53 -62.02
N MET A 674 26.43 4.43 -61.16
CA MET A 674 26.83 5.78 -61.57
C MET A 674 27.97 5.79 -62.59
N GLU A 675 28.92 4.85 -62.50
CA GLU A 675 29.98 4.71 -63.51
C GLU A 675 29.44 4.34 -64.90
N LYS A 676 28.42 3.48 -64.94
CA LYS A 676 27.75 3.10 -66.18
C LYS A 676 27.01 4.30 -66.78
N ASP A 677 26.22 5.00 -65.98
CA ASP A 677 25.46 6.18 -66.44
C ASP A 677 26.39 7.28 -66.96
N ARG A 678 27.54 7.49 -66.29
CA ARG A 678 28.56 8.43 -66.75
C ARG A 678 29.10 8.07 -68.13
N LYS A 679 29.37 6.79 -68.37
CA LYS A 679 29.89 6.31 -69.66
C LYS A 679 28.89 6.60 -70.78
N ASP A 680 27.61 6.33 -70.55
CA ASP A 680 26.54 6.58 -71.52
C ASP A 680 26.40 8.08 -71.84
N LEU A 681 26.56 8.97 -70.85
CA LEU A 681 26.56 10.43 -71.07
C LEU A 681 27.75 10.90 -71.93
N VAL A 682 28.95 10.35 -71.70
CA VAL A 682 30.13 10.67 -72.53
C VAL A 682 29.91 10.27 -73.98
N ASP A 683 29.38 9.07 -74.21
CA ASP A 683 29.10 8.58 -75.57
C ASP A 683 28.03 9.43 -76.27
N ALA A 684 27.01 9.90 -75.55
CA ALA A 684 25.99 10.79 -76.09
C ALA A 684 26.56 12.18 -76.49
N ILE A 685 27.44 12.74 -75.66
CA ILE A 685 28.13 14.01 -75.93
C ILE A 685 28.96 13.92 -77.22
N LEU A 686 29.69 12.82 -77.41
CA LEU A 686 30.49 12.59 -78.62
C LEU A 686 29.62 12.57 -79.88
N LYS A 687 28.49 11.85 -79.85
CA LYS A 687 27.53 11.78 -80.98
C LYS A 687 26.91 13.13 -81.33
N LEU A 688 26.63 13.98 -80.33
CA LEU A 688 26.07 15.31 -80.56
C LEU A 688 27.10 16.24 -81.24
N ARG A 689 28.37 16.18 -80.82
CA ARG A 689 29.44 16.97 -81.44
C ARG A 689 29.67 16.61 -82.91
N THR A 690 29.68 15.32 -83.23
CA THR A 690 29.86 14.88 -84.63
C THR A 690 28.70 15.36 -85.51
N SER A 691 27.45 15.26 -85.03
CA SER A 691 26.27 15.71 -85.77
C SER A 691 26.28 17.22 -86.06
N ILE A 692 26.71 18.05 -85.10
CA ILE A 692 26.84 19.50 -85.29
C ILE A 692 27.85 19.84 -86.39
N ASN A 693 28.99 19.14 -86.43
CA ASN A 693 30.03 19.37 -87.43
C ASN A 693 29.57 19.01 -88.84
N GLU A 694 28.86 17.89 -89.01
CA GLU A 694 28.28 17.49 -90.30
C GLU A 694 27.27 18.53 -90.83
N LEU A 695 26.43 19.09 -89.95
CA LEU A 695 25.47 20.15 -90.33
C LEU A 695 26.19 21.43 -90.80
N ASN A 696 27.28 21.82 -90.14
CA ASN A 696 28.07 22.99 -90.52
C ASN A 696 28.70 22.85 -91.90
N GLN A 697 29.31 21.70 -92.18
CA GLN A 697 29.94 21.44 -93.48
C GLN A 697 28.92 21.55 -94.62
N LYS A 698 27.76 20.90 -94.46
CA LYS A 698 26.68 20.93 -95.45
C LYS A 698 26.08 22.34 -95.63
N GLY A 699 26.05 23.14 -94.56
CA GLY A 699 25.59 24.53 -94.63
C GLY A 699 26.53 25.41 -95.47
N ARG A 700 27.85 25.26 -95.31
CA ARG A 700 28.86 26.04 -96.06
C ARG A 700 28.80 25.77 -97.56
N GLU A 701 28.74 24.50 -97.95
CA GLU A 701 28.71 24.10 -99.36
C GLU A 701 27.51 24.72 -100.10
N ARG A 702 26.30 24.61 -99.53
CA ARG A 702 25.09 25.15 -100.13
C ARG A 702 25.06 26.67 -100.24
N LEU A 703 25.64 27.39 -99.26
CA LEU A 703 25.66 28.85 -99.29
C LEU A 703 26.54 29.38 -100.42
N LEU A 704 27.72 28.76 -100.62
CA LEU A 704 28.64 29.13 -101.68
C LEU A 704 28.04 28.87 -103.07
N GLU A 705 27.42 27.71 -103.27
CA GLU A 705 26.71 27.39 -104.52
C GLU A 705 25.62 28.44 -104.84
N ALA A 706 24.81 28.80 -103.85
CA ALA A 706 23.76 29.80 -104.03
C ALA A 706 24.33 31.21 -104.31
N PHE A 707 25.41 31.60 -103.65
CA PHE A 707 26.06 32.89 -103.87
C PHE A 707 26.52 33.05 -105.33
N GLU A 708 27.15 32.04 -105.91
CA GLU A 708 27.61 32.08 -107.31
C GLU A 708 26.44 32.22 -108.30
N ILE A 709 25.38 31.42 -108.12
CA ILE A 709 24.21 31.44 -109.00
C ILE A 709 23.48 32.79 -108.91
N VAL A 710 23.25 33.30 -107.70
CA VAL A 710 22.57 34.57 -107.48
C VAL A 710 23.39 35.72 -108.05
N ASN A 711 24.72 35.71 -107.92
CA ASN A 711 25.59 36.76 -108.47
C ASN A 711 25.46 36.86 -110.00
N VAL A 712 25.42 35.73 -110.71
CA VAL A 712 25.20 35.72 -112.18
C VAL A 712 23.81 36.24 -112.54
N LYS A 713 22.76 35.79 -111.84
CA LYS A 713 21.38 36.23 -112.08
C LYS A 713 21.18 37.71 -111.75
N PHE A 714 21.85 38.22 -110.73
CA PHE A 714 21.79 39.61 -110.34
C PHE A 714 22.29 40.53 -111.45
N ASN A 715 23.43 40.18 -112.05
CA ASN A 715 23.95 40.92 -113.20
C ASN A 715 23.00 40.88 -114.42
N GLN A 716 22.39 39.72 -114.70
CA GLN A 716 21.43 39.56 -115.81
C GLN A 716 20.14 40.38 -115.61
N VAL A 717 19.57 40.37 -114.41
CA VAL A 717 18.33 41.13 -114.12
C VAL A 717 18.64 42.63 -114.10
N TYR A 718 19.77 43.03 -113.51
CA TYR A 718 20.19 44.43 -113.44
C TYR A 718 20.38 45.04 -114.84
N THR A 719 21.14 44.37 -115.70
CA THR A 719 21.38 44.82 -117.09
C THR A 719 20.08 44.99 -117.87
N LYS A 720 19.10 44.10 -117.64
CA LYS A 720 17.78 44.15 -118.30
C LYS A 720 16.90 45.29 -117.78
N LEU A 721 16.92 45.61 -116.48
CA LEU A 721 16.14 46.72 -115.91
C LEU A 721 16.72 48.10 -116.25
N PHE A 722 18.04 48.21 -116.39
CA PHE A 722 18.72 49.48 -116.69
C PHE A 722 19.06 49.68 -118.18
N ASN A 723 18.71 48.71 -119.06
CA ASN A 723 19.10 48.69 -120.48
C ASN A 723 20.63 48.86 -120.68
N GLY A 724 21.43 48.23 -119.81
CA GLY A 724 22.89 48.38 -119.73
C GLY A 724 23.41 48.40 -118.28
N GLY A 725 24.71 48.56 -118.09
CA GLY A 725 25.37 48.56 -116.77
C GLY A 725 25.95 47.20 -116.35
N SER A 726 26.45 47.08 -115.12
CA SER A 726 26.91 45.81 -114.54
C SER A 726 26.72 45.77 -113.02
N ALA A 727 26.48 44.59 -112.47
CA ALA A 727 26.28 44.40 -111.03
C ALA A 727 27.01 43.14 -110.52
N LYS A 728 27.57 43.20 -109.31
CA LYS A 728 28.28 42.09 -108.64
C LYS A 728 28.02 42.08 -107.14
N LEU A 729 28.02 40.89 -106.55
CA LEU A 729 27.97 40.64 -105.11
C LEU A 729 29.36 40.27 -104.56
N GLU A 730 29.63 40.66 -103.31
CA GLU A 730 30.87 40.35 -102.59
C GLU A 730 30.60 39.99 -101.12
N LEU A 731 31.33 38.99 -100.60
CA LEU A 731 31.29 38.59 -99.19
C LEU A 731 32.42 39.29 -98.43
N ILE A 732 32.10 39.93 -97.31
CA ILE A 732 33.01 40.79 -96.52
C ILE A 732 32.99 40.33 -95.05
N ASP A 733 33.89 40.85 -94.21
CA ASP A 733 33.95 40.69 -92.74
C ASP A 733 34.48 39.35 -92.19
N SER A 734 34.37 38.22 -92.91
CA SER A 734 34.91 36.91 -92.46
C SER A 734 35.29 36.01 -93.63
N GLU A 735 36.26 35.12 -93.41
CA GLU A 735 36.60 34.04 -94.35
C GLU A 735 35.61 32.87 -94.30
N ASP A 736 34.87 32.70 -93.19
CA ASP A 736 33.79 31.69 -93.12
C ASP A 736 32.53 32.23 -93.81
N PRO A 737 32.03 31.58 -94.88
CA PRO A 737 30.82 32.02 -95.58
C PRO A 737 29.60 32.14 -94.67
N LEU A 738 29.52 31.35 -93.59
CA LEU A 738 28.42 31.38 -92.62
C LEU A 738 28.47 32.57 -91.64
N GLU A 739 29.59 33.29 -91.59
CA GLU A 739 29.80 34.45 -90.71
C GLU A 739 30.03 35.77 -91.47
N ALA A 740 30.31 35.71 -92.79
CA ALA A 740 30.53 36.87 -93.65
C ALA A 740 29.29 37.77 -93.85
N GLY A 741 29.47 39.04 -94.24
CA GLY A 741 28.41 39.95 -94.68
C GLY A 741 28.30 40.04 -96.22
N LEU A 742 27.14 40.43 -96.76
CA LEU A 742 26.91 40.58 -98.20
C LEU A 742 26.87 42.07 -98.63
N GLU A 743 27.77 42.47 -99.53
CA GLU A 743 27.77 43.79 -100.16
C GLU A 743 27.39 43.73 -101.66
N MET A 744 26.67 44.75 -102.12
CA MET A 744 26.23 44.92 -103.51
C MET A 744 27.02 46.05 -104.17
N LEU A 745 27.72 45.73 -105.27
CA LEU A 745 28.47 46.70 -106.07
C LEU A 745 27.84 46.79 -107.46
N VAL A 746 27.40 47.98 -107.85
CA VAL A 746 26.72 48.20 -109.12
C VAL A 746 27.26 49.38 -109.91
N SER A 747 27.12 49.31 -111.22
CA SER A 747 27.54 50.31 -112.20
C SER A 747 26.37 50.57 -113.15
N PRO A 748 25.59 51.64 -112.92
CA PRO A 748 24.58 52.12 -113.86
C PRO A 748 25.22 52.51 -115.20
N PRO A 749 24.48 52.47 -116.33
CA PRO A 749 25.02 52.84 -117.64
C PRO A 749 25.63 54.25 -117.60
N GLY A 750 26.93 54.34 -117.86
CA GLY A 750 27.70 55.60 -117.85
C GLY A 750 28.33 56.02 -116.51
N LYS A 751 28.17 55.24 -115.42
CA LYS A 751 28.78 55.50 -114.10
C LYS A 751 29.74 54.39 -113.66
N ARG A 752 30.70 54.71 -112.78
CA ARG A 752 31.65 53.74 -112.20
C ARG A 752 30.97 52.83 -111.17
N LEU A 753 31.62 51.71 -110.84
CA LEU A 753 31.20 50.78 -109.80
C LEU A 753 31.12 51.49 -108.44
N GLN A 754 29.95 51.46 -107.81
CA GLN A 754 29.69 52.11 -106.53
C GLN A 754 28.81 51.20 -105.64
N SER A 755 28.90 51.39 -104.32
CA SER A 755 28.02 50.74 -103.37
C SER A 755 26.61 51.35 -103.44
N ILE A 756 25.59 50.57 -103.08
CA ILE A 756 24.16 50.93 -103.21
C ILE A 756 23.82 52.28 -102.52
N THR A 757 24.50 52.62 -101.42
CA THR A 757 24.25 53.84 -100.64
C THR A 757 24.54 55.14 -101.41
N LEU A 758 25.33 55.09 -102.47
CA LEU A 758 25.77 56.25 -103.26
C LEU A 758 24.88 56.54 -104.49
N LEU A 759 23.84 55.75 -104.73
CA LEU A 759 22.94 55.88 -105.89
C LEU A 759 21.74 56.81 -105.63
N SER A 760 21.07 57.25 -106.71
CA SER A 760 19.79 57.98 -106.62
C SER A 760 18.68 57.09 -106.05
N GLY A 761 17.66 57.65 -105.38
CA GLY A 761 16.58 56.89 -104.73
C GLY A 761 15.85 55.90 -105.67
N GLY A 762 15.59 56.29 -106.92
CA GLY A 762 15.00 55.38 -107.93
C GLY A 762 15.98 54.29 -108.41
N GLU A 763 17.28 54.62 -108.52
CA GLU A 763 18.34 53.66 -108.86
C GLU A 763 18.56 52.65 -107.71
N GLN A 764 18.49 53.09 -106.46
CA GLN A 764 18.55 52.23 -105.27
C GLN A 764 17.39 51.23 -105.25
N ALA A 765 16.17 51.70 -105.53
CA ALA A 765 14.98 50.86 -105.58
C ALA A 765 15.10 49.77 -106.66
N LEU A 766 15.50 50.14 -107.88
CA LEU A 766 15.71 49.19 -108.99
C LEU A 766 16.87 48.22 -108.74
N THR A 767 17.95 48.68 -108.09
CA THR A 767 19.09 47.83 -107.73
C THR A 767 18.67 46.75 -106.71
N ALA A 768 17.99 47.16 -105.64
CA ALA A 768 17.46 46.24 -104.64
C ALA A 768 16.43 45.28 -105.25
N LEU A 769 15.57 45.78 -106.15
CA LEU A 769 14.60 44.96 -106.88
C LEU A 769 15.30 43.93 -107.78
N SER A 770 16.41 44.29 -108.41
CA SER A 770 17.22 43.37 -109.22
C SER A 770 17.78 42.22 -108.39
N LEU A 771 18.24 42.48 -107.16
CA LEU A 771 18.73 41.43 -106.25
C LEU A 771 17.60 40.49 -105.82
N ILE A 772 16.45 41.05 -105.43
CA ILE A 772 15.30 40.26 -105.02
C ILE A 772 14.83 39.35 -106.16
N PHE A 773 14.73 39.87 -107.39
CA PHE A 773 14.36 39.06 -108.55
C PHE A 773 15.44 38.04 -108.94
N ALA A 774 16.72 38.35 -108.76
CA ALA A 774 17.80 37.39 -109.01
C ALA A 774 17.78 36.20 -108.04
N VAL A 775 17.51 36.48 -106.77
CA VAL A 775 17.29 35.46 -105.74
C VAL A 775 16.04 34.64 -106.06
N PHE A 776 14.94 35.31 -106.42
CA PHE A 776 13.71 34.65 -106.85
C PHE A 776 13.91 33.75 -108.09
N LEU A 777 14.72 34.15 -109.06
CA LEU A 777 15.03 33.33 -110.24
C LEU A 777 15.91 32.12 -109.93
N THR A 778 16.61 32.12 -108.79
CA THR A 778 17.45 30.99 -108.36
C THR A 778 16.61 29.91 -107.68
N SER A 779 15.58 30.32 -106.93
CA SER A 779 14.60 29.42 -106.31
C SER A 779 13.18 29.96 -106.56
N PRO A 780 12.56 29.64 -107.71
CA PRO A 780 11.27 30.22 -108.09
C PRO A 780 10.17 29.73 -107.13
N SER A 781 9.54 30.68 -106.45
CA SER A 781 8.37 30.44 -105.62
C SER A 781 7.11 30.26 -106.47
N PRO A 782 6.14 29.43 -106.03
CA PRO A 782 4.84 29.29 -106.69
C PRO A 782 3.98 30.58 -106.66
N ILE A 783 4.27 31.52 -105.76
CA ILE A 783 3.61 32.82 -105.67
C ILE A 783 4.63 33.95 -105.46
N CYS A 784 4.44 35.07 -106.17
CA CYS A 784 5.21 36.30 -105.99
C CYS A 784 4.25 37.46 -105.72
N ILE A 785 4.48 38.20 -104.63
CA ILE A 785 3.62 39.29 -104.17
C ILE A 785 4.44 40.58 -104.10
N LEU A 786 3.95 41.62 -104.77
CA LEU A 786 4.62 42.91 -104.89
C LEU A 786 3.69 44.00 -104.37
N ASP A 787 3.94 44.52 -103.16
CA ASP A 787 3.12 45.55 -102.52
C ASP A 787 3.74 46.95 -102.71
N GLU A 788 3.15 47.76 -103.60
CA GLU A 788 3.56 49.14 -103.93
C GLU A 788 5.04 49.28 -104.34
N VAL A 789 5.57 48.25 -105.02
CA VAL A 789 6.96 48.21 -105.50
C VAL A 789 7.24 49.28 -106.56
N ASP A 790 6.21 49.73 -107.27
CA ASP A 790 6.27 50.76 -108.30
C ASP A 790 6.14 52.19 -107.75
N ALA A 791 5.79 52.37 -106.47
CA ALA A 791 5.64 53.70 -105.87
C ALA A 791 6.89 54.61 -105.92
N PRO A 792 8.14 54.12 -105.75
CA PRO A 792 9.34 54.95 -105.85
C PRO A 792 9.90 55.07 -107.28
N LEU A 793 9.21 54.53 -108.30
CA LEU A 793 9.66 54.50 -109.69
C LEU A 793 8.98 55.60 -110.52
N ASP A 794 9.67 56.11 -111.54
CA ASP A 794 9.11 57.00 -112.55
C ASP A 794 8.44 56.21 -113.70
N ASP A 795 7.60 56.85 -114.52
CA ASP A 795 6.83 56.21 -115.60
C ASP A 795 7.70 55.34 -116.54
N ALA A 796 8.93 55.80 -116.82
CA ALA A 796 9.88 55.08 -117.67
C ALA A 796 10.35 53.77 -117.01
N ASN A 797 10.73 53.80 -115.73
CA ASN A 797 11.17 52.60 -115.02
C ASN A 797 10.01 51.68 -114.65
N VAL A 798 8.80 52.21 -114.40
CA VAL A 798 7.57 51.42 -114.24
C VAL A 798 7.29 50.59 -115.49
N THR A 799 7.49 51.17 -116.67
CA THR A 799 7.33 50.45 -117.95
C THR A 799 8.33 49.30 -118.07
N ARG A 800 9.60 49.52 -117.69
CA ARG A 800 10.65 48.47 -117.69
C ARG A 800 10.33 47.35 -116.71
N PHE A 801 9.88 47.71 -115.52
CA PHE A 801 9.42 46.77 -114.50
C PHE A 801 8.24 45.91 -115.01
N CYS A 802 7.23 46.53 -115.63
CA CYS A 802 6.11 45.79 -116.22
C CYS A 802 6.54 44.85 -117.35
N SER A 803 7.52 45.26 -118.17
CA SER A 803 8.10 44.41 -119.22
C SER A 803 8.82 43.19 -118.62
N LEU A 804 9.64 43.41 -117.58
CA LEU A 804 10.30 42.31 -116.87
C LEU A 804 9.28 41.33 -116.29
N LEU A 805 8.22 41.83 -115.66
CA LEU A 805 7.16 40.98 -115.09
C LEU A 805 6.46 40.14 -116.15
N ASN A 806 6.15 40.72 -117.32
CA ASN A 806 5.58 40.00 -118.45
C ASN A 806 6.51 38.92 -119.01
N ASP A 807 7.82 39.13 -118.96
CA ASP A 807 8.78 38.11 -119.34
C ASP A 807 8.88 37.01 -118.28
N LEU A 808 8.84 37.37 -117.00
CA LEU A 808 8.85 36.43 -115.89
C LEU A 808 7.60 35.54 -115.90
N THR A 809 6.42 36.07 -116.20
CA THR A 809 5.18 35.28 -116.31
C THR A 809 5.21 34.27 -117.46
N LYS A 810 6.04 34.49 -118.49
CA LYS A 810 6.27 33.53 -119.58
C LYS A 810 7.31 32.47 -119.25
N ILE A 811 8.35 32.86 -118.50
CA ILE A 811 9.48 31.99 -118.17
C ILE A 811 9.15 31.07 -116.98
N THR A 812 8.37 31.55 -116.00
CA THR A 812 8.05 30.80 -114.79
C THR A 812 6.56 30.47 -114.71
N GLN A 813 6.21 29.41 -113.97
CA GLN A 813 4.81 29.09 -113.65
C GLN A 813 4.29 29.85 -112.41
N THR A 814 4.99 30.90 -111.98
CA THR A 814 4.66 31.65 -110.77
C THR A 814 3.41 32.51 -110.96
N LYS A 815 2.56 32.55 -109.94
CA LYS A 815 1.41 33.45 -109.89
C LYS A 815 1.82 34.79 -109.30
N PHE A 816 1.61 35.88 -110.02
CA PHE A 816 2.01 37.22 -109.60
C PHE A 816 0.81 38.01 -109.07
N VAL A 817 0.97 38.57 -107.86
CA VAL A 817 -0.02 39.44 -107.22
C VAL A 817 0.63 40.79 -106.96
N ILE A 818 0.09 41.85 -107.55
CA ILE A 818 0.69 43.19 -107.52
C ILE A 818 -0.32 44.16 -106.92
N ILE A 819 0.07 44.84 -105.84
CA ILE A 819 -0.69 45.93 -105.27
C ILE A 819 -0.09 47.23 -105.80
N THR A 820 -0.90 48.00 -106.52
CA THR A 820 -0.45 49.23 -107.16
C THR A 820 -1.55 50.30 -107.16
N HIS A 821 -1.13 51.56 -107.20
CA HIS A 821 -1.97 52.71 -107.52
C HIS A 821 -1.57 53.38 -108.85
N HIS A 822 -0.57 52.84 -109.55
CA HIS A 822 -0.01 53.39 -110.77
C HIS A 822 -0.81 52.93 -112.00
N SER A 823 -1.30 53.89 -112.79
CA SER A 823 -2.17 53.63 -113.96
C SER A 823 -1.51 52.72 -115.00
N LEU A 824 -0.22 52.94 -115.33
CA LEU A 824 0.55 52.10 -116.25
C LEU A 824 0.61 50.64 -115.82
N THR A 825 0.92 50.37 -114.55
CA THR A 825 0.97 49.02 -113.99
C THR A 825 -0.41 48.35 -114.04
N MET A 826 -1.49 49.08 -113.72
CA MET A 826 -2.87 48.56 -113.81
C MET A 826 -3.28 48.15 -115.23
N SER A 827 -2.86 48.92 -116.25
CA SER A 827 -3.20 48.64 -117.66
C SER A 827 -2.57 47.36 -118.22
N LYS A 828 -1.56 46.81 -117.54
CA LYS A 828 -0.83 45.59 -117.96
C LYS A 828 -1.24 44.34 -117.18
N MET A 829 -2.26 44.42 -116.32
CA MET A 829 -2.74 43.29 -115.53
C MET A 829 -3.73 42.44 -116.33
N ASP A 830 -3.71 41.12 -116.12
CA ASP A 830 -4.74 40.23 -116.69
C ASP A 830 -6.07 40.40 -115.94
N ARG A 831 -5.98 40.62 -114.62
CA ARG A 831 -7.13 40.69 -113.70
C ARG A 831 -6.93 41.77 -112.66
N LEU A 832 -8.00 42.47 -112.30
CA LEU A 832 -7.98 43.48 -111.24
C LEU A 832 -8.98 43.14 -110.14
N TYR A 833 -8.49 43.08 -108.91
CA TYR A 833 -9.32 43.07 -107.71
C TYR A 833 -9.37 44.47 -107.13
N GLY A 834 -10.54 45.11 -107.23
CA GLY A 834 -10.85 46.35 -106.55
C GLY A 834 -11.16 46.10 -105.08
N VAL A 835 -10.38 46.68 -104.17
CA VAL A 835 -10.72 46.75 -102.75
C VAL A 835 -11.45 48.06 -102.51
N THR A 836 -12.74 47.96 -102.19
CA THR A 836 -13.58 49.10 -101.86
C THR A 836 -13.88 49.12 -100.36
N MET A 837 -14.27 50.29 -99.85
CA MET A 837 -14.65 50.46 -98.45
C MET A 837 -16.04 51.11 -98.41
N PRO A 838 -17.12 50.35 -98.66
CA PRO A 838 -18.49 50.88 -98.67
C PRO A 838 -18.91 51.41 -97.30
N ASP A 839 -18.55 50.70 -96.22
CA ASP A 839 -18.66 51.17 -94.84
C ASP A 839 -17.29 51.62 -94.34
N ARG A 840 -17.23 52.78 -93.68
CA ARG A 840 -15.96 53.31 -93.13
C ARG A 840 -15.32 52.28 -92.18
N GLY A 841 -14.19 51.72 -92.60
CA GLY A 841 -13.40 50.74 -91.85
C GLY A 841 -13.67 49.26 -92.19
N VAL A 842 -14.59 48.95 -93.12
CA VAL A 842 -14.86 47.59 -93.59
C VAL A 842 -14.51 47.45 -95.07
N SER A 843 -13.53 46.61 -95.39
CA SER A 843 -13.10 46.33 -96.76
C SER A 843 -13.99 45.29 -97.41
N GLN A 844 -14.34 45.52 -98.68
CA GLN A 844 -14.98 44.54 -99.54
C GLN A 844 -14.15 44.35 -100.82
N LEU A 845 -14.05 43.10 -101.27
CA LEU A 845 -13.30 42.73 -102.47
C LEU A 845 -14.25 42.58 -103.66
N VAL A 846 -13.97 43.29 -104.75
CA VAL A 846 -14.70 43.21 -106.03
C VAL A 846 -13.72 42.78 -107.12
N ALA A 847 -14.05 41.76 -107.89
CA ALA A 847 -13.19 41.25 -108.96
C ALA A 847 -13.68 41.73 -110.33
N VAL A 848 -12.76 42.19 -111.16
CA VAL A 848 -12.99 42.54 -112.57
C VAL A 848 -11.93 41.80 -113.40
N ASP A 849 -12.38 40.99 -114.36
CA ASP A 849 -11.50 40.31 -115.32
C ASP A 849 -11.38 41.21 -116.55
N LEU A 850 -10.21 41.82 -116.76
CA LEU A 850 -10.00 42.82 -117.83
C LEU A 850 -10.08 42.18 -119.21
N GLN A 851 -9.61 40.92 -119.35
CA GLN A 851 -9.70 40.18 -120.61
C GLN A 851 -11.16 39.91 -121.01
N LYS A 852 -12.01 39.53 -120.05
CA LYS A 852 -13.46 39.36 -120.30
C LYS A 852 -14.21 40.67 -120.50
N ALA A 853 -13.74 41.76 -119.88
CA ALA A 853 -14.34 43.08 -120.03
C ALA A 853 -14.03 43.69 -121.42
N GLU A 854 -12.82 43.48 -121.95
CA GLU A 854 -12.47 43.84 -123.33
C GLU A 854 -13.31 43.06 -124.35
N GLU A 855 -13.60 41.76 -124.10
CA GLU A 855 -14.48 40.94 -124.95
C GLU A 855 -15.98 41.33 -124.89
N LEU A 856 -16.43 42.04 -123.85
CA LEU A 856 -17.83 42.48 -123.67
C LEU A 856 -18.09 43.92 -124.15
N VAL A 857 -17.02 44.70 -124.37
CA VAL A 857 -17.07 46.11 -124.80
C VAL A 857 -16.60 46.28 -126.26
N ALA A 858 -15.91 45.29 -126.82
CA ALA A 858 -15.67 45.11 -128.26
C ALA A 858 -16.86 44.44 -128.95
#